data_AF-F1KY79-F1
#
_entry.id   AF-F1KY79-F1
#
_cell.length_a   1.000
_cell.length_b   1.000
_cell.length_c   1.000
_cell.angle_alpha   90.00
_cell.angle_beta   90.00
_cell.angle_gamma   90.00
#
_symmetry.space_group_name_H-M   'P 1'
#
loop_
_entity.id
_entity.type
_entity.pdbx_description
1 polymer ?
#
loop_
_entity_poly.entity_id
_entity_poly.type
_entity_poly.pdbx_seq_one_letter_code
_entity_poly.pdbx_strand_id
1 'polypeptide(L)'
;MRICLLTNLRGAHSALTQRYFCTHRLKQIKGSDLKLSPQLDVDSSLIRNIGIIAHIDAGKTTVTERLLYLAGATSTMGDVDSGNTVTDFMDLERERGITIQSAAISLFWRQHRINLIDTPGHVDFTLEVERCARVLDGAVTVLDGSAGVQAQTITVWRQANKFNLPSVFFVNKMDKRGANFEKTIDSIKRRLNMHNVVPVSVPTFDDDGRFIGSIDLINRNYIDIERGDDAEWTAITQSSHRFDELMAGREEMLSRLADADEHFAECLLSDSKQHDESAFDAEVANAMRRATLARNIVPVACGTALRCAGSVKPILDMVASYLPAPHERNHMVSAVFGKDLSAIVFKIGHDKRRGQLSFVRVYTGEITNGSSIYNANRGTMESRINTFIAHSDILQPVDVITAGNIGVLTGLQSTVTGDTLLTSESAAKNASERRHKIIKSQKDRKLDTHNVHAHDLFSPQAPDEYDTSEVGKSVLLAGIDAPDPVYFCSAEPPSAGAFHSFEKALNELTIEDPSLRVTTDGEFGQTIIEGMGELHIEVVKDRLKRDYGLNVFMGPLQVAYREVISTTAVYTATVEDILGDRKHGCTITIEIAPSKNTKFKTVLVKLDEDSTLPYIRAEWLKAINEGCAGALHNGPVLGYPVDGVAVTLRNLVASGGKLSPAIICACAGKCLTGALKKAEAHLIEPILRVEVTLVDAAAKTGVNAILREISKRRGTIVNVEGDGERAEMVRVYARMPLAELTGIASTIRTITSGLGDIHMQLEGYDHVSEQAQAFIKSRMMSNHR
;
A
#
# COMPACT_ATOMS: atom_id res chain seq x y z
N MET A 1 -46.15 22.49 -50.04
CA MET A 1 -46.40 22.81 -51.47
C MET A 1 -45.11 22.60 -52.25
N ARG A 2 -45.05 21.54 -53.09
CA ARG A 2 -44.71 21.53 -54.53
C ARG A 2 -43.26 21.95 -54.89
N ILE A 3 -42.39 21.25 -55.63
CA ILE A 3 -42.45 20.25 -56.73
C ILE A 3 -40.98 19.75 -56.89
N CYS A 4 -40.61 18.47 -56.74
CA CYS A 4 -40.45 17.41 -57.75
C CYS A 4 -39.82 17.80 -59.12
N LEU A 5 -38.56 17.40 -59.37
CA LEU A 5 -38.08 17.14 -60.74
C LEU A 5 -36.96 16.07 -60.71
N LEU A 6 -37.34 14.88 -61.15
CA LEU A 6 -36.50 13.75 -61.52
C LEU A 6 -36.21 13.81 -63.01
N THR A 7 -34.97 13.56 -63.42
CA THR A 7 -34.55 12.92 -64.68
C THR A 7 -33.05 12.59 -64.56
N ASN A 8 -32.72 11.32 -64.28
CA ASN A 8 -32.24 10.31 -65.24
C ASN A 8 -30.80 10.52 -65.73
N LEU A 9 -29.89 9.62 -65.32
CA LEU A 9 -29.09 8.82 -66.24
C LEU A 9 -28.46 7.61 -65.53
N ARG A 10 -28.58 6.47 -66.21
CA ARG A 10 -28.29 5.09 -65.82
C ARG A 10 -26.79 4.78 -65.83
N GLY A 11 -26.38 3.78 -65.03
CA GLY A 11 -25.18 3.00 -65.33
C GLY A 11 -24.43 2.43 -64.13
N ALA A 12 -25.04 1.55 -63.34
CA ALA A 12 -24.32 0.76 -62.33
C ALA A 12 -24.79 -0.70 -62.35
N HIS A 13 -24.05 -1.55 -63.07
CA HIS A 13 -24.05 -3.01 -62.88
C HIS A 13 -22.76 -3.58 -63.48
N SER A 14 -21.71 -3.72 -62.67
CA SER A 14 -20.77 -4.86 -62.66
C SER A 14 -19.54 -4.50 -61.81
N ALA A 15 -19.54 -4.90 -60.53
CA ALA A 15 -18.35 -5.18 -59.69
C ALA A 15 -18.82 -5.32 -58.23
N LEU A 16 -19.49 -6.42 -57.91
CA LEU A 16 -19.98 -6.71 -56.55
C LEU A 16 -19.66 -8.17 -56.21
N THR A 17 -18.39 -8.55 -56.29
CA THR A 17 -17.84 -9.78 -55.65
C THR A 17 -16.31 -9.80 -55.75
N GLN A 18 -15.62 -9.01 -54.94
CA GLN A 18 -14.23 -9.20 -54.46
C GLN A 18 -13.72 -7.89 -53.84
N ARG A 19 -14.04 -7.68 -52.56
CA ARG A 19 -13.35 -6.73 -51.65
C ARG A 19 -13.86 -7.02 -50.23
N TYR A 20 -13.54 -8.21 -49.76
CA TYR A 20 -13.44 -8.47 -48.32
C TYR A 20 -11.99 -8.21 -47.94
N PHE A 21 -11.81 -7.57 -46.78
CA PHE A 21 -10.56 -7.15 -46.13
C PHE A 21 -10.01 -5.76 -46.49
N CYS A 22 -9.83 -5.00 -45.41
CA CYS A 22 -9.08 -3.75 -45.29
C CYS A 22 -9.73 -2.49 -45.89
N THR A 23 -10.59 -1.84 -45.09
CA THR A 23 -10.66 -0.36 -44.93
C THR A 23 -11.85 0.04 -44.05
N HIS A 24 -11.61 0.26 -42.76
CA HIS A 24 -12.43 1.18 -41.97
C HIS A 24 -11.53 2.06 -41.09
N ARG A 25 -11.03 3.14 -41.69
CA ARG A 25 -10.74 4.41 -40.99
C ARG A 25 -11.96 5.31 -41.11
N LEU A 26 -12.46 5.73 -39.95
CA LEU A 26 -12.94 7.09 -39.63
C LEU A 26 -13.89 7.78 -40.63
N LYS A 27 -15.20 7.76 -40.31
CA LYS A 27 -16.11 8.87 -40.63
C LYS A 27 -17.03 9.17 -39.43
N GLN A 28 -16.87 10.39 -38.91
CA GLN A 28 -17.79 11.21 -38.11
C GLN A 28 -19.05 10.50 -37.58
N ILE A 29 -19.04 10.15 -36.29
CA ILE A 29 -20.27 9.87 -35.55
C ILE A 29 -20.73 11.17 -34.91
N LYS A 30 -21.85 11.71 -35.41
CA LYS A 30 -22.61 12.76 -34.72
C LYS A 30 -23.16 12.18 -33.41
N GLY A 31 -23.06 12.95 -32.33
CA GLY A 31 -23.23 12.52 -30.94
C GLY A 31 -24.65 12.14 -30.50
N SER A 32 -25.25 11.11 -31.09
CA SER A 32 -26.51 10.54 -30.58
C SER A 32 -26.65 9.01 -30.70
N ASP A 33 -25.65 8.27 -31.18
CA ASP A 33 -25.73 6.81 -31.37
C ASP A 33 -24.50 6.03 -30.82
N LEU A 34 -23.93 6.46 -29.70
CA LEU A 34 -23.03 5.60 -28.89
C LEU A 34 -23.88 4.64 -28.03
N LYS A 35 -24.49 3.63 -28.65
CA LYS A 35 -24.89 2.43 -27.92
C LYS A 35 -23.64 1.57 -27.66
N LEU A 36 -22.87 1.91 -26.63
CA LEU A 36 -21.84 1.05 -26.06
C LEU A 36 -22.54 -0.07 -25.26
N SER A 37 -22.98 -1.14 -25.93
CA SER A 37 -23.29 -2.45 -25.31
C SER A 37 -23.68 -3.46 -26.40
N PRO A 38 -22.84 -4.48 -26.61
CA PRO A 38 -23.06 -5.77 -25.96
C PRO A 38 -21.79 -6.50 -25.43
N GLN A 39 -20.64 -5.82 -25.33
CA GLN A 39 -19.35 -6.51 -25.11
C GLN A 39 -18.90 -6.69 -23.65
N LEU A 40 -19.72 -6.36 -22.65
CA LEU A 40 -19.31 -6.45 -21.24
C LEU A 40 -19.23 -7.89 -20.71
N ASP A 41 -19.99 -8.81 -21.32
CA ASP A 41 -20.07 -10.20 -20.93
C ASP A 41 -19.22 -11.06 -21.86
N VAL A 42 -17.98 -11.31 -21.44
CA VAL A 42 -17.01 -12.13 -22.18
C VAL A 42 -16.75 -13.37 -21.34
N ASP A 43 -16.56 -14.52 -22.01
CA ASP A 43 -16.16 -15.74 -21.33
C ASP A 43 -14.95 -15.49 -20.43
N SER A 44 -14.98 -16.07 -19.23
CA SER A 44 -13.92 -16.05 -18.23
C SER A 44 -12.54 -16.42 -18.79
N SER A 45 -12.49 -17.23 -19.85
CA SER A 45 -11.24 -17.62 -20.53
C SER A 45 -10.57 -16.48 -21.30
N LEU A 46 -11.33 -15.46 -21.68
CA LEU A 46 -10.89 -14.29 -22.43
C LEU A 46 -10.70 -13.06 -21.53
N ILE A 47 -10.83 -13.21 -20.21
CA ILE A 47 -10.53 -12.14 -19.26
C ILE A 47 -9.04 -12.18 -18.90
N ARG A 48 -8.41 -11.01 -18.80
CA ARG A 48 -7.06 -10.82 -18.25
C ARG A 48 -7.12 -9.75 -17.18
N ASN A 49 -6.68 -10.05 -15.97
CA ASN A 49 -6.56 -9.06 -14.89
C ASN A 49 -5.07 -8.79 -14.68
N ILE A 50 -4.63 -7.60 -15.06
CA ILE A 50 -3.22 -7.24 -15.08
C ILE A 50 -2.94 -5.96 -14.32
N GLY A 51 -1.77 -5.88 -13.70
CA GLY A 51 -1.25 -4.64 -13.12
C GLY A 51 -0.02 -4.15 -13.85
N ILE A 52 0.16 -2.84 -13.95
CA ILE A 52 1.41 -2.27 -14.46
C ILE A 52 2.30 -1.90 -13.27
N ILE A 53 3.51 -2.43 -13.29
CA ILE A 53 4.55 -2.23 -12.27
C ILE A 53 5.71 -1.47 -12.91
N ALA A 54 6.17 -0.39 -12.29
CA ALA A 54 7.33 0.35 -12.78
C ALA A 54 8.03 1.13 -11.67
N HIS A 55 9.27 1.55 -11.94
CA HIS A 55 9.91 2.59 -11.13
C HIS A 55 9.27 3.97 -11.41
N ILE A 56 9.47 4.92 -10.50
CA ILE A 56 9.10 6.33 -10.68
C ILE A 56 9.74 6.82 -11.99
N ASP A 57 9.00 7.57 -12.80
CA ASP A 57 9.44 8.08 -14.09
C ASP A 57 9.86 7.02 -15.14
N ALA A 58 9.55 5.74 -14.95
CA ALA A 58 9.74 4.74 -16.03
C ALA A 58 8.73 4.92 -17.19
N GLY A 59 7.73 5.80 -17.01
CA GLY A 59 6.69 6.09 -18.00
C GLY A 59 5.47 5.15 -17.89
N LYS A 60 5.19 4.64 -16.69
CA LYS A 60 4.04 3.77 -16.38
C LYS A 60 2.72 4.38 -16.89
N THR A 61 2.37 5.57 -16.41
CA THR A 61 1.13 6.28 -16.77
C THR A 61 1.09 6.57 -18.27
N THR A 62 2.20 7.00 -18.87
CA THR A 62 2.29 7.20 -20.32
C THR A 62 2.00 5.91 -21.08
N VAL A 63 2.58 4.78 -20.67
CA VAL A 63 2.28 3.47 -21.27
C VAL A 63 0.79 3.14 -21.10
N THR A 64 0.22 3.31 -19.91
CA THR A 64 -1.21 3.09 -19.64
C THR A 64 -2.10 3.88 -20.60
N GLU A 65 -1.86 5.18 -20.76
CA GLU A 65 -2.61 6.05 -21.68
C GLU A 65 -2.54 5.57 -23.13
N ARG A 66 -1.35 5.15 -23.57
CA ARG A 66 -1.17 4.61 -24.92
C ARG A 66 -1.91 3.28 -25.10
N LEU A 67 -1.93 2.42 -24.09
CA LEU A 67 -2.72 1.18 -24.14
C LEU A 67 -4.22 1.46 -24.26
N LEU A 68 -4.74 2.44 -23.51
CA LEU A 68 -6.14 2.86 -23.57
C LEU A 68 -6.50 3.41 -24.96
N TYR A 69 -5.64 4.27 -25.52
CA TYR A 69 -5.83 4.82 -26.87
C TYR A 69 -5.80 3.74 -27.95
N LEU A 70 -4.81 2.85 -27.93
CA LEU A 70 -4.67 1.77 -28.92
C LEU A 70 -5.81 0.77 -28.86
N ALA A 71 -6.33 0.50 -27.67
CA ALA A 71 -7.52 -0.33 -27.48
C ALA A 71 -8.82 0.37 -27.91
N GLY A 72 -8.77 1.67 -28.24
CA GLY A 72 -9.94 2.48 -28.59
C GLY A 72 -10.83 2.82 -27.40
N ALA A 73 -10.34 2.65 -26.16
CA ALA A 73 -11.07 3.01 -24.95
C ALA A 73 -11.17 4.53 -24.77
N THR A 74 -10.16 5.27 -25.24
CA THR A 74 -10.14 6.74 -25.26
C THR A 74 -10.00 7.26 -26.68
N SER A 75 -10.69 8.36 -27.01
CA SER A 75 -10.60 8.99 -28.35
C SER A 75 -9.37 9.87 -28.52
N THR A 76 -8.73 10.25 -27.41
CA THR A 76 -7.59 11.15 -27.35
C THR A 76 -6.53 10.59 -26.44
N MET A 77 -5.27 10.80 -26.80
CA MET A 77 -4.13 10.44 -25.98
C MET A 77 -3.99 11.41 -24.80
N GLY A 78 -3.96 10.89 -23.57
CA GLY A 78 -3.55 11.66 -22.40
C GLY A 78 -2.02 11.88 -22.36
N ASP A 79 -1.61 12.93 -21.67
CA ASP A 79 -0.23 13.33 -21.42
C ASP A 79 -0.09 13.85 -19.98
N VAL A 80 0.90 13.33 -19.28
CA VAL A 80 1.16 13.57 -17.85
C VAL A 80 1.50 15.04 -17.63
N ASP A 81 2.34 15.63 -18.49
CA ASP A 81 2.79 17.01 -18.37
C ASP A 81 1.63 18.01 -18.55
N SER A 82 0.60 17.60 -19.29
CA SER A 82 -0.61 18.39 -19.51
C SER A 82 -1.72 18.12 -18.48
N GLY A 83 -1.53 17.13 -17.60
CA GLY A 83 -2.46 16.76 -16.54
C GLY A 83 -3.82 16.24 -17.04
N ASN A 84 -3.91 15.75 -18.28
CA ASN A 84 -5.15 15.26 -18.88
C ASN A 84 -5.23 13.72 -18.96
N THR A 85 -4.37 13.02 -18.20
CA THR A 85 -4.37 11.56 -18.12
C THR A 85 -5.66 11.06 -17.48
N VAL A 86 -6.13 9.91 -17.94
CA VAL A 86 -7.33 9.21 -17.46
C VAL A 86 -7.04 8.54 -16.12
N THR A 87 -5.81 8.07 -15.88
CA THR A 87 -5.50 7.26 -14.70
C THR A 87 -5.07 8.07 -13.48
N ASP A 88 -4.54 9.28 -13.68
CA ASP A 88 -4.21 10.20 -12.58
C ASP A 88 -5.43 11.11 -12.32
N PHE A 89 -6.32 10.64 -11.43
CA PHE A 89 -7.57 11.31 -11.12
C PHE A 89 -7.37 12.48 -10.16
N MET A 90 -6.35 12.42 -9.30
CA MET A 90 -6.11 13.45 -8.30
C MET A 90 -5.26 14.59 -8.87
N ASP A 91 -5.59 15.83 -8.50
CA ASP A 91 -4.78 16.97 -8.93
C ASP A 91 -3.33 16.86 -8.45
N LEU A 92 -3.09 16.32 -7.26
CA LEU A 92 -1.75 16.11 -6.73
C LEU A 92 -0.94 15.09 -7.54
N GLU A 93 -1.59 14.06 -8.10
CA GLU A 93 -0.95 13.10 -9.01
C GLU A 93 -0.47 13.81 -10.28
N ARG A 94 -1.32 14.68 -10.84
CA ARG A 94 -1.00 15.50 -12.04
C ARG A 94 0.08 16.54 -11.76
N GLU A 95 0.02 17.23 -10.63
CA GLU A 95 0.99 18.25 -10.22
C GLU A 95 2.39 17.66 -9.98
N ARG A 96 2.46 16.42 -9.48
CA ARG A 96 3.73 15.74 -9.14
C ARG A 96 4.20 14.73 -10.19
N GLY A 97 3.36 14.38 -11.15
CA GLY A 97 3.65 13.34 -12.15
C GLY A 97 3.81 11.93 -11.55
N ILE A 98 3.18 11.66 -10.40
CA ILE A 98 3.24 10.36 -9.71
C ILE A 98 1.84 9.77 -9.55
N THR A 99 1.73 8.45 -9.62
CA THR A 99 0.48 7.73 -9.31
C THR A 99 0.43 7.43 -7.81
N ILE A 100 -0.63 7.87 -7.14
CA ILE A 100 -0.87 7.76 -5.70
C ILE A 100 -1.91 6.67 -5.43
N GLN A 101 -3.04 6.70 -6.13
CA GLN A 101 -4.12 5.71 -6.02
C GLN A 101 -4.14 4.80 -7.23
N SER A 102 -4.53 3.54 -7.04
CA SER A 102 -4.63 2.62 -8.17
C SER A 102 -5.85 2.91 -9.05
N ALA A 103 -5.66 2.99 -10.37
CA ALA A 103 -6.78 3.14 -11.31
C ALA A 103 -7.19 1.77 -11.84
N ALA A 104 -8.45 1.36 -11.64
CA ALA A 104 -9.00 0.12 -12.19
C ALA A 104 -9.82 0.43 -13.45
N ILE A 105 -9.34 -0.01 -14.62
CA ILE A 105 -9.92 0.32 -15.92
C ILE A 105 -10.08 -0.95 -16.76
N SER A 106 -11.27 -1.16 -17.33
CA SER A 106 -11.48 -2.21 -18.33
C SER A 106 -11.28 -1.69 -19.76
N LEU A 107 -10.55 -2.45 -20.58
CA LEU A 107 -10.37 -2.23 -22.02
C LEU A 107 -10.54 -3.54 -22.81
N PHE A 108 -10.74 -3.44 -24.12
CA PHE A 108 -10.94 -4.59 -25.01
C PHE A 108 -9.84 -4.71 -26.05
N TRP A 109 -9.28 -5.91 -26.23
CA TRP A 109 -8.24 -6.18 -27.22
C TRP A 109 -8.34 -7.60 -27.78
N ARG A 110 -8.38 -7.77 -29.11
CA ARG A 110 -8.47 -9.09 -29.77
C ARG A 110 -9.47 -10.06 -29.10
N GLN A 111 -10.71 -9.61 -28.89
CA GLN A 111 -11.80 -10.33 -28.19
C GLN A 111 -11.58 -10.58 -26.68
N HIS A 112 -10.43 -10.21 -26.14
CA HIS A 112 -10.16 -10.29 -24.71
C HIS A 112 -10.64 -9.03 -24.00
N ARG A 113 -11.15 -9.23 -22.79
CA ARG A 113 -11.39 -8.15 -21.83
C ARG A 113 -10.18 -8.06 -20.90
N ILE A 114 -9.51 -6.93 -20.91
CA ILE A 114 -8.36 -6.66 -20.07
C ILE A 114 -8.80 -5.69 -18.98
N ASN A 115 -8.78 -6.15 -17.72
CA ASN A 115 -8.96 -5.31 -16.56
C ASN A 115 -7.56 -4.90 -16.09
N LEU A 116 -7.24 -3.64 -16.30
CA LEU A 116 -5.97 -3.01 -15.98
C LEU A 116 -6.06 -2.33 -14.61
N ILE A 117 -5.11 -2.62 -13.73
CA ILE A 117 -4.90 -1.87 -12.50
C ILE A 117 -3.58 -1.12 -12.62
N ASP A 118 -3.63 0.20 -12.70
CA ASP A 118 -2.42 1.01 -12.68
C ASP A 118 -1.93 1.15 -11.24
N THR A 119 -0.73 0.65 -10.92
CA THR A 119 -0.24 0.58 -9.53
C THR A 119 0.73 1.73 -9.21
N PRO A 120 0.75 2.26 -7.98
CA PRO A 120 1.74 3.26 -7.58
C PRO A 120 3.19 2.74 -7.71
N GLY A 121 4.11 3.58 -8.17
CA GLY A 121 5.55 3.24 -8.24
C GLY A 121 6.36 3.70 -7.02
N HIS A 122 5.72 4.38 -6.06
CA HIS A 122 6.37 5.03 -4.92
C HIS A 122 6.28 4.18 -3.64
N VAL A 123 7.35 4.17 -2.84
CA VAL A 123 7.47 3.33 -1.63
C VAL A 123 6.48 3.69 -0.51
N ASP A 124 6.01 4.92 -0.48
CA ASP A 124 5.01 5.38 0.50
C ASP A 124 3.61 4.79 0.26
N PHE A 125 3.36 4.22 -0.92
CA PHE A 125 2.09 3.57 -1.29
C PHE A 125 2.27 2.06 -1.51
N THR A 126 3.22 1.45 -0.81
CA THR A 126 3.50 -0.01 -0.87
C THR A 126 2.29 -0.86 -0.55
N LEU A 127 1.43 -0.40 0.38
CA LEU A 127 0.21 -1.12 0.71
C LEU A 127 -0.77 -1.18 -0.48
N GLU A 128 -0.87 -0.10 -1.26
CA GLU A 128 -1.70 -0.06 -2.47
C GLU A 128 -1.16 -1.04 -3.53
N VAL A 129 0.17 -1.14 -3.66
CA VAL A 129 0.81 -2.11 -4.54
C VAL A 129 0.52 -3.55 -4.13
N GLU A 130 0.61 -3.88 -2.83
CA GLU A 130 0.24 -5.23 -2.34
C GLU A 130 -1.24 -5.54 -2.54
N ARG A 131 -2.13 -4.55 -2.34
CA ARG A 131 -3.57 -4.66 -2.63
C ARG A 131 -3.84 -5.02 -4.06
N CYS A 132 -3.21 -4.30 -4.98
CA CYS A 132 -3.36 -4.54 -6.39
C CYS A 132 -2.78 -5.91 -6.77
N ALA A 133 -1.53 -6.19 -6.40
CA ALA A 133 -0.84 -7.44 -6.75
C ALA A 133 -1.65 -8.70 -6.36
N ARG A 134 -2.38 -8.67 -5.25
CA ARG A 134 -3.22 -9.77 -4.79
C ARG A 134 -4.42 -10.10 -5.68
N VAL A 135 -5.05 -9.08 -6.27
CA VAL A 135 -6.28 -9.27 -7.09
C VAL A 135 -5.99 -9.54 -8.56
N LEU A 136 -4.72 -9.47 -8.94
CA LEU A 136 -4.25 -9.61 -10.30
C LEU A 136 -3.89 -11.05 -10.63
N ASP A 137 -4.12 -11.44 -11.88
CA ASP A 137 -3.74 -12.77 -12.36
C ASP A 137 -2.34 -12.73 -13.01
N GLY A 138 -1.93 -11.59 -13.58
CA GLY A 138 -0.58 -11.35 -14.12
C GLY A 138 -0.12 -9.89 -14.01
N ALA A 139 1.12 -9.61 -14.41
CA ALA A 139 1.69 -8.26 -14.35
C ALA A 139 2.45 -7.85 -15.62
N VAL A 140 2.53 -6.54 -15.84
CA VAL A 140 3.33 -5.90 -16.89
C VAL A 140 4.39 -5.04 -16.20
N THR A 141 5.65 -5.43 -16.30
CA THR A 141 6.77 -4.69 -15.72
C THR A 141 7.37 -3.74 -16.75
N VAL A 142 7.27 -2.43 -16.49
CA VAL A 142 7.83 -1.38 -17.34
C VAL A 142 9.18 -0.91 -16.78
N LEU A 143 10.20 -0.90 -17.63
CA LEU A 143 11.56 -0.47 -17.30
C LEU A 143 11.99 0.70 -18.19
N ASP A 144 12.80 1.61 -17.67
CA ASP A 144 13.48 2.62 -18.48
C ASP A 144 14.72 2.00 -19.12
N GLY A 145 14.80 2.01 -20.46
CA GLY A 145 15.92 1.43 -21.20
C GLY A 145 17.28 2.09 -20.94
N SER A 146 17.31 3.28 -20.35
CA SER A 146 18.55 3.96 -19.94
C SER A 146 19.01 3.62 -18.52
N ALA A 147 18.07 3.28 -17.63
CA ALA A 147 18.37 3.00 -16.22
C ALA A 147 18.36 1.51 -15.87
N GLY A 148 17.61 0.70 -16.61
CA GLY A 148 17.36 -0.70 -16.31
C GLY A 148 16.54 -0.90 -15.03
N VAL A 149 16.81 -2.00 -14.30
CA VAL A 149 16.14 -2.30 -13.03
C VAL A 149 16.64 -1.40 -11.92
N GLN A 150 15.75 -0.64 -11.27
CA GLN A 150 16.07 0.28 -10.17
C GLN A 150 15.61 -0.29 -8.81
N ALA A 151 15.99 0.34 -7.70
CA ALA A 151 15.73 -0.19 -6.34
C ALA A 151 14.24 -0.35 -6.03
N GLN A 152 13.39 0.59 -6.46
CA GLN A 152 11.96 0.51 -6.27
C GLN A 152 11.33 -0.54 -7.19
N THR A 153 11.90 -0.76 -8.39
CA THR A 153 11.49 -1.91 -9.24
C THR A 153 11.69 -3.22 -8.48
N ILE A 154 12.82 -3.38 -7.78
CA ILE A 154 13.09 -4.59 -6.98
C ILE A 154 12.05 -4.74 -5.87
N THR A 155 11.70 -3.64 -5.20
CA THR A 155 10.71 -3.64 -4.10
C THR A 155 9.34 -4.08 -4.60
N VAL A 156 8.81 -3.43 -5.64
CA VAL A 156 7.50 -3.78 -6.22
C VAL A 156 7.53 -5.18 -6.85
N TRP A 157 8.64 -5.56 -7.48
CA TRP A 157 8.82 -6.91 -8.03
C TRP A 157 8.78 -7.99 -6.95
N ARG A 158 9.39 -7.76 -5.78
CA ARG A 158 9.31 -8.68 -4.64
C ARG A 158 7.88 -8.83 -4.14
N GLN A 159 7.13 -7.75 -4.09
CA GLN A 159 5.71 -7.78 -3.72
C GLN A 159 4.88 -8.57 -4.74
N ALA A 160 5.09 -8.36 -6.04
CA ALA A 160 4.44 -9.16 -7.08
C ALA A 160 4.85 -10.65 -7.04
N ASN A 161 6.13 -10.92 -6.76
CA ASN A 161 6.64 -12.29 -6.62
C ASN A 161 6.09 -13.04 -5.42
N LYS A 162 5.75 -12.36 -4.31
CA LYS A 162 5.06 -12.94 -3.15
C LYS A 162 3.73 -13.60 -3.55
N PHE A 163 3.08 -13.05 -4.56
CA PHE A 163 1.82 -13.55 -5.13
C PHE A 163 2.03 -14.45 -6.37
N ASN A 164 3.28 -14.81 -6.67
CA ASN A 164 3.65 -15.65 -7.80
C ASN A 164 3.06 -15.19 -9.15
N LEU A 165 2.98 -13.88 -9.40
CA LEU A 165 2.38 -13.33 -10.62
C LEU A 165 3.25 -13.65 -11.87
N PRO A 166 2.71 -14.35 -12.89
CA PRO A 166 3.32 -14.39 -14.22
C PRO A 166 3.42 -12.97 -14.78
N SER A 167 4.57 -12.65 -15.37
CA SER A 167 4.88 -11.27 -15.74
C SER A 167 5.49 -11.18 -17.13
N VAL A 168 5.10 -10.15 -17.87
CA VAL A 168 5.73 -9.74 -19.14
C VAL A 168 6.41 -8.39 -18.94
N PHE A 169 7.47 -8.14 -19.67
CA PHE A 169 8.31 -6.95 -19.49
C PHE A 169 8.30 -6.07 -20.73
N PHE A 170 8.36 -4.76 -20.50
CA PHE A 170 8.48 -3.77 -21.55
C PHE A 170 9.58 -2.77 -21.22
N VAL A 171 10.58 -2.68 -22.10
CA VAL A 171 11.65 -1.70 -22.01
C VAL A 171 11.22 -0.45 -22.77
N ASN A 172 10.81 0.56 -22.00
CA ASN A 172 10.34 1.86 -22.48
C ASN A 172 11.50 2.86 -22.61
N LYS A 173 11.22 4.02 -23.22
CA LYS A 173 12.16 5.15 -23.37
C LYS A 173 13.44 4.78 -24.14
N MET A 174 13.33 3.87 -25.11
CA MET A 174 14.43 3.47 -25.99
C MET A 174 14.96 4.62 -26.86
N ASP A 175 14.21 5.70 -26.98
CA ASP A 175 14.59 6.93 -27.67
C ASP A 175 15.61 7.81 -26.91
N LYS A 176 15.89 7.51 -25.64
CA LYS A 176 16.92 8.22 -24.87
C LYS A 176 18.32 7.87 -25.38
N ARG A 177 19.22 8.86 -25.44
CA ARG A 177 20.63 8.66 -25.84
C ARG A 177 21.39 7.61 -25.03
N GLY A 178 21.01 7.41 -23.77
CA GLY A 178 21.61 6.41 -22.88
C GLY A 178 20.92 5.04 -22.91
N ALA A 179 19.89 4.85 -23.73
CA ALA A 179 19.13 3.61 -23.75
C ALA A 179 19.96 2.46 -24.32
N ASN A 180 19.95 1.33 -23.62
CA ASN A 180 20.63 0.12 -24.06
C ASN A 180 19.83 -1.11 -23.63
N PHE A 181 19.30 -1.83 -24.62
CA PHE A 181 18.40 -2.95 -24.41
C PHE A 181 19.11 -4.16 -23.77
N GLU A 182 20.31 -4.50 -24.25
CA GLU A 182 21.10 -5.62 -23.73
C GLU A 182 21.50 -5.39 -22.27
N LYS A 183 21.98 -4.19 -21.92
CA LYS A 183 22.29 -3.82 -20.53
C LYS A 183 21.06 -3.87 -19.64
N THR A 184 19.89 -3.55 -20.17
CA THR A 184 18.62 -3.66 -19.45
C THR A 184 18.26 -5.12 -19.19
N ILE A 185 18.41 -6.00 -20.19
CA ILE A 185 18.25 -7.45 -20.03
C ILE A 185 19.22 -7.99 -18.98
N ASP A 186 20.49 -7.60 -19.03
CA ASP A 186 21.49 -8.00 -18.03
C ASP A 186 21.15 -7.50 -16.63
N SER A 187 20.52 -6.33 -16.53
CA SER A 187 20.02 -5.76 -15.27
C SER A 187 18.86 -6.61 -14.71
N ILE A 188 17.94 -7.06 -15.56
CA ILE A 188 16.88 -8.01 -15.19
C ILE A 188 17.50 -9.30 -14.64
N LYS A 189 18.45 -9.89 -15.38
CA LYS A 189 19.13 -11.13 -14.97
C LYS A 189 19.80 -11.02 -13.62
N ARG A 190 20.58 -9.95 -13.39
CA ARG A 190 21.38 -9.78 -12.18
C ARG A 190 20.61 -9.27 -10.97
N ARG A 191 19.69 -8.33 -11.16
CA ARG A 191 19.00 -7.65 -10.05
C ARG A 191 17.67 -8.31 -9.66
N LEU A 192 16.99 -8.97 -10.60
CA LEU A 192 15.73 -9.67 -10.34
C LEU A 192 15.91 -11.19 -10.24
N ASN A 193 17.13 -11.69 -10.40
CA ASN A 193 17.50 -13.11 -10.37
C ASN A 193 16.70 -13.96 -11.38
N MET A 194 16.54 -13.46 -12.60
CA MET A 194 15.78 -14.11 -13.67
C MET A 194 16.69 -14.47 -14.83
N HIS A 195 17.12 -15.73 -14.93
CA HIS A 195 18.13 -16.11 -15.90
C HIS A 195 17.57 -16.25 -17.33
N ASN A 196 16.31 -16.68 -17.45
CA ASN A 196 15.69 -17.00 -18.74
C ASN A 196 14.82 -15.84 -19.25
N VAL A 197 15.49 -14.78 -19.71
CA VAL A 197 14.84 -13.61 -20.29
C VAL A 197 14.74 -13.81 -21.81
N VAL A 198 13.53 -13.80 -22.37
CA VAL A 198 13.28 -14.09 -23.78
C VAL A 198 12.80 -12.81 -24.50
N PRO A 199 13.63 -12.17 -25.34
CA PRO A 199 13.21 -11.03 -26.13
C PRO A 199 12.17 -11.47 -27.17
N VAL A 200 11.00 -10.84 -27.18
CA VAL A 200 9.97 -11.02 -28.23
C VAL A 200 9.98 -9.88 -29.25
N SER A 201 10.66 -8.79 -28.91
CA SER A 201 11.01 -7.74 -29.86
C SER A 201 12.44 -7.28 -29.64
N VAL A 202 13.08 -6.85 -30.73
CA VAL A 202 14.44 -6.30 -30.71
C VAL A 202 14.45 -4.85 -31.22
N PRO A 203 15.25 -3.96 -30.62
CA PRO A 203 15.39 -2.60 -31.10
C PRO A 203 16.27 -2.53 -32.35
N THR A 204 15.92 -1.65 -33.27
CA THR A 204 16.74 -1.31 -34.44
C THR A 204 17.28 0.11 -34.26
N PHE A 205 18.56 0.28 -34.61
CA PHE A 205 19.27 1.56 -34.54
C PHE A 205 19.73 2.00 -35.94
N ASP A 206 19.89 3.30 -36.16
CA ASP A 206 20.57 3.84 -37.34
C ASP A 206 22.10 3.77 -37.22
N ASP A 207 22.80 4.20 -38.27
CA ASP A 207 24.28 4.24 -38.30
C ASP A 207 24.89 5.15 -37.22
N ASP A 208 24.13 6.12 -36.71
CA ASP A 208 24.54 7.02 -35.62
C ASP A 208 24.20 6.44 -34.23
N GLY A 209 23.65 5.23 -34.15
CA GLY A 209 23.23 4.58 -32.91
C GLY A 209 21.94 5.14 -32.31
N ARG A 210 21.14 5.88 -33.07
CA ARG A 210 19.82 6.38 -32.66
C ARG A 210 18.78 5.30 -32.86
N PHE A 211 17.89 5.15 -31.89
CA PHE A 211 16.77 4.22 -31.98
C PHE A 211 15.78 4.67 -33.07
N ILE A 212 15.51 3.81 -34.06
CA ILE A 212 14.61 4.08 -35.20
C ILE A 212 13.39 3.18 -35.25
N GLY A 213 13.37 2.07 -34.51
CA GLY A 213 12.19 1.21 -34.46
C GLY A 213 12.39 -0.09 -33.72
N SER A 214 11.35 -0.92 -33.72
CA SER A 214 11.39 -2.26 -33.11
C SER A 214 10.92 -3.33 -34.11
N ILE A 215 11.54 -4.50 -34.06
CA ILE A 215 11.13 -5.69 -34.81
C ILE A 215 10.40 -6.64 -33.85
N ASP A 216 9.18 -7.04 -34.20
CA ASP A 216 8.41 -8.10 -33.53
C ASP A 216 8.83 -9.45 -34.12
N LEU A 217 9.49 -10.26 -33.29
CA LEU A 217 10.05 -11.54 -33.69
C LEU A 217 8.97 -12.64 -33.85
N ILE A 218 7.81 -12.46 -33.20
CA ILE A 218 6.70 -13.42 -33.24
C ILE A 218 5.94 -13.22 -34.54
N ASN A 219 5.43 -12.01 -34.77
CA ASN A 219 4.59 -11.70 -35.94
C ASN A 219 5.39 -11.26 -37.18
N ARG A 220 6.73 -11.20 -37.09
CA ARG A 220 7.64 -10.84 -38.20
C ARG A 220 7.34 -9.46 -38.79
N ASN A 221 7.04 -8.50 -37.92
CA ASN A 221 6.68 -7.13 -38.28
C ASN A 221 7.72 -6.12 -37.78
N TYR A 222 7.79 -4.97 -38.41
CA TYR A 222 8.60 -3.83 -38.00
C TYR A 222 7.74 -2.58 -37.80
N ILE A 223 8.06 -1.79 -36.78
CA ILE A 223 7.50 -0.45 -36.59
C ILE A 223 8.58 0.62 -36.71
N ASP A 224 8.30 1.61 -37.56
CA ASP A 224 9.13 2.79 -37.82
C ASP A 224 8.73 3.92 -36.88
N ILE A 225 9.52 4.21 -35.84
CA ILE A 225 9.14 5.24 -34.88
C ILE A 225 9.37 6.67 -35.40
N GLU A 226 10.09 6.86 -36.51
CA GLU A 226 10.28 8.18 -37.12
C GLU A 226 8.97 8.75 -37.69
N ARG A 227 8.00 7.87 -37.97
CA ARG A 227 6.63 8.24 -38.37
C ARG A 227 5.77 8.74 -37.22
N GLY A 228 6.29 8.76 -35.99
CA GLY A 228 5.58 9.20 -34.80
C GLY A 228 4.36 8.34 -34.48
N ASP A 229 3.25 8.97 -34.11
CA ASP A 229 2.01 8.29 -33.73
C ASP A 229 1.24 7.68 -34.92
N ASP A 230 1.56 8.08 -36.16
CA ASP A 230 1.01 7.47 -37.38
C ASP A 230 1.74 6.18 -37.79
N ALA A 231 2.75 5.76 -37.02
CA ALA A 231 3.49 4.54 -37.29
C ALA A 231 2.59 3.30 -37.19
N GLU A 232 2.65 2.46 -38.21
CA GLU A 232 1.95 1.18 -38.25
C GLU A 232 2.96 0.03 -38.34
N TRP A 233 2.63 -1.10 -37.73
CA TRP A 233 3.41 -2.33 -37.83
C TRP A 233 3.30 -2.90 -39.25
N THR A 234 4.44 -3.07 -39.92
CA THR A 234 4.53 -3.52 -41.32
C THR A 234 5.25 -4.86 -41.40
N ALA A 235 4.78 -5.77 -42.26
CA ALA A 235 5.38 -7.08 -42.42
C ALA A 235 6.78 -6.99 -43.03
N ILE A 236 7.73 -7.72 -42.44
CA ILE A 236 9.10 -7.85 -42.97
C ILE A 236 9.11 -9.00 -43.98
N THR A 237 9.40 -8.69 -45.23
CA THR A 237 9.59 -9.69 -46.29
C THR A 237 11.07 -10.07 -46.43
N GLN A 238 11.36 -11.19 -47.11
CA GLN A 238 12.72 -11.63 -47.41
C GLN A 238 13.57 -10.59 -48.17
N SER A 239 12.92 -9.68 -48.90
CA SER A 239 13.58 -8.60 -49.63
C SER A 239 13.88 -7.36 -48.77
N SER A 240 13.48 -7.36 -47.49
CA SER A 240 13.70 -6.24 -46.57
C SER A 240 15.15 -6.23 -46.08
N HIS A 241 15.75 -5.05 -45.97
CA HIS A 241 17.07 -4.86 -45.36
C HIS A 241 17.15 -5.33 -43.89
N ARG A 242 16.00 -5.47 -43.22
CA ARG A 242 15.90 -5.94 -41.82
C ARG A 242 15.62 -7.42 -41.68
N PHE A 243 15.57 -8.17 -42.79
CA PHE A 243 15.27 -9.60 -42.73
C PHE A 243 16.35 -10.38 -41.97
N ASP A 244 17.62 -10.01 -42.15
CA ASP A 244 18.74 -10.66 -41.45
C ASP A 244 18.69 -10.41 -39.94
N GLU A 245 18.37 -9.17 -39.52
CA GLU A 245 18.16 -8.81 -38.09
C GLU A 245 17.01 -9.61 -37.48
N LEU A 246 15.88 -9.73 -38.21
CA LEU A 246 14.73 -10.54 -37.78
C LEU A 246 15.14 -12.01 -37.58
N MET A 247 15.85 -12.60 -38.53
CA MET A 247 16.23 -14.01 -38.47
C MET A 247 17.20 -14.28 -37.33
N ALA A 248 18.22 -13.43 -37.14
CA ALA A 248 19.17 -13.55 -36.04
C ALA A 248 18.49 -13.43 -34.67
N GLY A 249 17.64 -12.42 -34.49
CA GLY A 249 16.89 -12.23 -33.24
C GLY A 249 15.92 -13.39 -32.97
N ARG A 250 15.29 -13.93 -34.02
CA ARG A 250 14.36 -15.06 -33.91
C ARG A 250 15.09 -16.35 -33.57
N GLU A 251 16.25 -16.63 -34.15
CA GLU A 251 17.07 -17.79 -33.79
C GLU A 251 17.45 -17.76 -32.30
N GLU A 252 17.90 -16.60 -31.80
CA GLU A 252 18.21 -16.43 -30.39
C GLU A 252 16.97 -16.61 -29.49
N MET A 253 15.83 -16.04 -29.86
CA MET A 253 14.57 -16.18 -29.13
C MET A 253 14.14 -17.66 -29.04
N LEU A 254 14.18 -18.40 -30.14
CA LEU A 254 13.80 -19.81 -30.19
C LEU A 254 14.77 -20.68 -29.39
N SER A 255 16.08 -20.41 -29.46
CA SER A 255 17.09 -21.10 -28.63
C SER A 255 16.80 -20.92 -27.15
N ARG A 256 16.56 -19.70 -26.69
CA ARG A 256 16.25 -19.42 -25.27
C ARG A 256 14.94 -20.05 -24.81
N LEU A 257 13.96 -20.17 -25.71
CA LEU A 257 12.70 -20.84 -25.41
C LEU A 257 12.88 -22.36 -25.28
N ALA A 258 13.68 -22.96 -26.16
CA ALA A 258 14.02 -24.38 -26.10
C ALA A 258 14.80 -24.76 -24.83
N ASP A 259 15.66 -23.87 -24.33
CA ASP A 259 16.35 -24.09 -23.04
C ASP A 259 15.38 -24.15 -21.85
N ALA A 260 14.16 -23.61 -21.98
CA ALA A 260 13.19 -23.49 -20.89
C ALA A 260 11.94 -24.38 -21.03
N ASP A 261 11.63 -24.89 -22.23
CA ASP A 261 10.50 -25.79 -22.51
C ASP A 261 11.03 -27.03 -23.26
N GLU A 262 11.12 -28.15 -22.53
CA GLU A 262 11.64 -29.44 -23.05
C GLU A 262 10.80 -29.97 -24.21
N HIS A 263 9.47 -29.83 -24.15
CA HIS A 263 8.59 -30.25 -25.23
C HIS A 263 8.84 -29.44 -26.50
N PHE A 264 9.05 -28.12 -26.35
CA PHE A 264 9.40 -27.27 -27.47
C PHE A 264 10.77 -27.60 -28.05
N ALA A 265 11.76 -27.93 -27.21
CA ALA A 265 13.09 -28.36 -27.67
C ALA A 265 13.02 -29.64 -28.51
N GLU A 266 12.23 -30.63 -28.07
CA GLU A 266 11.97 -31.84 -28.85
C GLU A 266 11.29 -31.53 -30.19
N CYS A 267 10.27 -30.67 -30.18
CA CYS A 267 9.59 -30.21 -31.40
C CYS A 267 10.60 -29.59 -32.36
N LEU A 268 11.40 -28.62 -31.90
CA LEU A 268 12.41 -27.91 -32.68
C LEU A 268 13.47 -28.86 -33.30
N LEU A 269 13.90 -29.90 -32.57
CA LEU A 269 14.86 -30.90 -33.07
C LEU A 269 14.22 -31.87 -34.07
N SER A 270 12.96 -32.25 -33.83
CA SER A 270 12.20 -33.18 -34.67
C SER A 270 11.70 -32.56 -35.98
N ASP A 271 11.47 -31.24 -36.01
CA ASP A 271 10.85 -30.51 -37.12
C ASP A 271 11.76 -30.27 -38.34
N SER A 272 12.89 -30.96 -38.42
CA SER A 272 13.91 -30.68 -39.43
C SER A 272 13.50 -30.97 -40.89
N LYS A 273 12.31 -31.55 -41.21
CA LYS A 273 12.02 -31.99 -42.59
C LYS A 273 10.62 -31.85 -43.23
N GLN A 274 9.48 -31.57 -42.59
CA GLN A 274 8.19 -31.51 -43.33
C GLN A 274 6.99 -30.98 -42.50
N HIS A 275 6.57 -29.72 -42.71
CA HIS A 275 5.19 -29.15 -42.69
C HIS A 275 4.96 -27.78 -41.99
N ASP A 276 3.91 -27.10 -42.50
CA ASP A 276 3.17 -25.89 -42.08
C ASP A 276 3.83 -24.90 -41.09
N GLU A 277 4.39 -23.80 -41.63
CA GLU A 277 4.90 -22.67 -40.83
C GLU A 277 3.86 -22.15 -39.82
N SER A 278 2.57 -22.23 -40.12
CA SER A 278 1.51 -21.77 -39.21
C SER A 278 1.38 -22.66 -37.97
N ALA A 279 1.63 -23.97 -38.09
CA ALA A 279 1.57 -24.89 -36.96
C ALA A 279 2.77 -24.66 -36.03
N PHE A 280 3.95 -24.42 -36.61
CA PHE A 280 5.15 -24.09 -35.84
C PHE A 280 5.00 -22.76 -35.09
N ASP A 281 4.50 -21.71 -35.75
CA ASP A 281 4.24 -20.42 -35.10
C ASP A 281 3.24 -20.53 -33.94
N ALA A 282 2.21 -21.38 -34.09
CA ALA A 282 1.27 -21.67 -33.02
C ALA A 282 1.94 -22.38 -31.84
N GLU A 283 2.84 -23.35 -32.10
CA GLU A 283 3.55 -24.04 -31.03
C GLU A 283 4.56 -23.14 -30.31
N VAL A 284 5.24 -22.22 -31.02
CA VAL A 284 6.07 -21.19 -30.39
C VAL A 284 5.25 -20.35 -29.41
N ALA A 285 4.06 -19.91 -29.82
CA ALA A 285 3.17 -19.13 -28.95
C ALA A 285 2.68 -19.95 -27.74
N ASN A 286 2.36 -21.23 -27.93
CA ASN A 286 1.95 -22.14 -26.86
C ASN A 286 3.09 -22.40 -25.86
N ALA A 287 4.30 -22.69 -26.35
CA ALA A 287 5.48 -22.88 -25.52
C ALA A 287 5.83 -21.61 -24.72
N MET A 288 5.81 -20.45 -25.38
CA MET A 288 6.00 -19.16 -24.71
C MET A 288 4.96 -18.96 -23.59
N ARG A 289 3.68 -19.26 -23.85
CA ARG A 289 2.62 -19.19 -22.83
C ARG A 289 2.89 -20.16 -21.68
N ARG A 290 3.11 -21.45 -21.94
CA ARG A 290 3.37 -22.48 -20.91
C ARG A 290 4.54 -22.07 -20.01
N ALA A 291 5.66 -21.69 -20.60
CA ALA A 291 6.86 -21.29 -19.88
C ALA A 291 6.67 -19.98 -19.10
N THR A 292 5.88 -19.02 -19.62
CA THR A 292 5.54 -17.78 -18.92
C THR A 292 4.65 -18.04 -17.70
N LEU A 293 3.63 -18.90 -17.85
CA LEU A 293 2.73 -19.28 -16.76
C LEU A 293 3.46 -20.05 -15.65
N ALA A 294 4.42 -20.89 -16.03
CA ALA A 294 5.32 -21.57 -15.09
C ALA A 294 6.34 -20.63 -14.42
N ARG A 295 6.46 -19.38 -14.90
CA ARG A 295 7.49 -18.40 -14.49
C ARG A 295 8.92 -18.88 -14.74
N ASN A 296 9.09 -19.82 -15.68
CA ASN A 296 10.39 -20.30 -16.12
C ASN A 296 11.06 -19.32 -17.07
N ILE A 297 10.28 -18.49 -17.78
CA ILE A 297 10.78 -17.44 -18.66
C ILE A 297 10.08 -16.11 -18.41
N VAL A 298 10.67 -15.04 -18.92
CA VAL A 298 10.04 -13.72 -19.04
C VAL A 298 10.10 -13.22 -20.47
N PRO A 299 8.96 -13.04 -21.13
CA PRO A 299 8.87 -12.33 -22.40
C PRO A 299 9.19 -10.84 -22.23
N VAL A 300 10.09 -10.30 -23.05
CA VAL A 300 10.49 -8.89 -23.03
C VAL A 300 10.26 -8.23 -24.40
N ALA A 301 9.49 -7.16 -24.42
CA ALA A 301 9.37 -6.26 -25.58
C ALA A 301 10.06 -4.90 -25.31
N CYS A 302 10.23 -4.08 -26.35
CA CYS A 302 10.85 -2.76 -26.26
C CYS A 302 10.21 -1.74 -27.21
N GLY A 303 10.25 -0.46 -26.83
CA GLY A 303 9.72 0.64 -27.62
C GLY A 303 9.78 1.99 -26.91
N THR A 304 8.94 2.93 -27.36
CA THR A 304 8.84 4.28 -26.81
C THR A 304 7.39 4.74 -26.74
N ALA A 305 6.83 4.80 -25.53
CA ALA A 305 5.46 5.25 -25.32
C ALA A 305 5.25 6.74 -25.65
N LEU A 306 6.30 7.56 -25.52
CA LEU A 306 6.19 9.01 -25.70
C LEU A 306 6.18 9.41 -27.17
N ARG A 307 7.06 8.83 -28.00
CA ARG A 307 7.23 9.24 -29.41
C ARG A 307 6.33 8.51 -30.39
N CYS A 308 5.95 7.28 -30.06
CA CYS A 308 5.24 6.41 -30.98
C CYS A 308 4.30 5.49 -30.22
N ALA A 309 3.02 5.87 -30.13
CA ALA A 309 2.00 5.06 -29.49
C ALA A 309 1.98 3.61 -30.00
N GLY A 310 2.06 3.41 -31.31
CA GLY A 310 2.05 2.08 -31.92
C GLY A 310 3.13 1.13 -31.39
N SER A 311 4.24 1.66 -30.86
CA SER A 311 5.35 0.85 -30.35
C SER A 311 5.03 0.10 -29.05
N VAL A 312 4.00 0.51 -28.29
CA VAL A 312 3.59 -0.20 -27.06
C VAL A 312 2.58 -1.32 -27.33
N LYS A 313 2.07 -1.45 -28.56
CA LYS A 313 1.12 -2.50 -28.97
C LYS A 313 1.54 -3.93 -28.57
N PRO A 314 2.83 -4.32 -28.64
CA PRO A 314 3.26 -5.66 -28.21
C PRO A 314 2.86 -6.01 -26.78
N ILE A 315 2.69 -5.03 -25.88
CA ILE A 315 2.20 -5.28 -24.52
C ILE A 315 0.81 -5.90 -24.55
N LEU A 316 -0.13 -5.33 -25.31
CA LEU A 316 -1.51 -5.85 -25.42
C LEU A 316 -1.52 -7.26 -26.01
N ASP A 317 -0.67 -7.50 -27.01
CA ASP A 317 -0.55 -8.80 -27.67
C ASP A 317 0.02 -9.87 -26.73
N MET A 318 1.06 -9.54 -25.95
CA MET A 318 1.62 -10.42 -24.92
C MET A 318 0.63 -10.70 -23.78
N VAL A 319 -0.12 -9.69 -23.33
CA VAL A 319 -1.12 -9.84 -22.26
C VAL A 319 -2.23 -10.81 -22.68
N ALA A 320 -2.77 -10.64 -23.89
CA ALA A 320 -3.81 -11.55 -24.39
C ALA A 320 -3.27 -12.99 -24.56
N SER A 321 -2.05 -13.14 -25.08
CA SER A 321 -1.51 -14.43 -25.51
C SER A 321 -0.83 -15.21 -24.38
N TYR A 322 -0.06 -14.56 -23.51
CA TYR A 322 0.86 -15.24 -22.59
C TYR A 322 0.45 -15.17 -21.12
N LEU A 323 -0.32 -14.14 -20.72
CA LEU A 323 -0.80 -14.03 -19.34
C LEU A 323 -2.04 -14.89 -19.08
N PRO A 324 -2.28 -15.30 -17.82
CA PRO A 324 -3.33 -16.25 -17.48
C PRO A 324 -4.73 -15.63 -17.49
N ALA A 325 -5.71 -16.49 -17.72
CA ALA A 325 -7.10 -16.25 -17.38
C ALA A 325 -7.35 -16.48 -15.87
N PRO A 326 -8.38 -15.87 -15.28
CA PRO A 326 -8.72 -16.01 -13.86
C PRO A 326 -8.80 -17.45 -13.36
N HIS A 327 -9.39 -18.34 -14.15
CA HIS A 327 -9.65 -19.72 -13.74
C HIS A 327 -8.39 -20.60 -13.71
N GLU A 328 -7.31 -20.21 -14.42
CA GLU A 328 -6.02 -20.91 -14.46
C GLU A 328 -5.18 -20.67 -13.19
N ARG A 329 -5.51 -19.64 -12.39
CA ARG A 329 -4.80 -19.33 -11.14
C ARG A 329 -5.59 -19.64 -9.88
N ASN A 330 -6.90 -19.44 -9.93
CA ASN A 330 -7.76 -19.45 -8.75
C ASN A 330 -8.38 -20.83 -8.46
N HIS A 331 -7.64 -21.92 -8.75
CA HIS A 331 -8.10 -23.30 -8.58
C HIS A 331 -8.48 -23.64 -7.13
N MET A 332 -7.68 -23.20 -6.16
CA MET A 332 -7.94 -23.44 -4.73
C MET A 332 -9.21 -22.74 -4.25
N VAL A 333 -9.42 -21.48 -4.67
CA VAL A 333 -10.64 -20.73 -4.34
C VAL A 333 -11.86 -21.41 -4.95
N SER A 334 -11.76 -21.84 -6.20
CA SER A 334 -12.81 -22.61 -6.89
C SER A 334 -13.12 -23.94 -6.19
N ALA A 335 -12.11 -24.64 -5.68
CA ALA A 335 -12.31 -25.89 -4.93
C ALA A 335 -13.01 -25.68 -3.58
N VAL A 336 -12.76 -24.54 -2.91
CA VAL A 336 -13.33 -24.22 -1.59
C VAL A 336 -14.75 -23.68 -1.71
N PHE A 337 -14.99 -22.70 -2.59
CA PHE A 337 -16.28 -22.04 -2.71
C PHE A 337 -17.20 -22.68 -3.75
N GLY A 338 -16.67 -23.44 -4.71
CA GLY A 338 -17.46 -24.07 -5.75
C GLY A 338 -18.18 -23.02 -6.60
N LYS A 339 -19.51 -23.04 -6.58
CA LYS A 339 -20.37 -22.06 -7.27
C LYS A 339 -20.83 -20.91 -6.38
N ASP A 340 -20.57 -20.99 -5.08
CA ASP A 340 -20.95 -19.96 -4.12
C ASP A 340 -20.15 -18.67 -4.40
N LEU A 341 -20.74 -17.50 -4.15
CA LEU A 341 -20.07 -16.21 -4.34
C LEU A 341 -18.86 -16.13 -3.41
N SER A 342 -17.71 -15.78 -3.98
CA SER A 342 -16.51 -15.38 -3.25
C SER A 342 -15.90 -14.17 -3.93
N ALA A 343 -15.83 -13.06 -3.20
CA ALA A 343 -15.21 -11.83 -3.66
C ALA A 343 -14.40 -11.17 -2.54
N ILE A 344 -13.38 -10.41 -2.93
CA ILE A 344 -12.59 -9.59 -1.99
C ILE A 344 -12.72 -8.12 -2.37
N VAL A 345 -12.86 -7.27 -1.35
CA VAL A 345 -12.81 -5.81 -1.50
C VAL A 345 -11.35 -5.42 -1.42
N PHE A 346 -10.79 -4.83 -2.47
CA PHE A 346 -9.36 -4.50 -2.51
C PHE A 346 -9.09 -2.99 -2.53
N LYS A 347 -10.10 -2.19 -2.85
CA LYS A 347 -10.02 -0.74 -2.82
C LYS A 347 -11.37 -0.16 -2.42
N ILE A 348 -11.33 0.90 -1.61
CA ILE A 348 -12.49 1.75 -1.33
C ILE A 348 -12.14 3.16 -1.76
N GLY A 349 -13.09 3.84 -2.40
CA GLY A 349 -13.02 5.28 -2.65
C GLY A 349 -14.35 5.93 -2.29
N HIS A 350 -14.36 7.25 -2.13
CA HIS A 350 -15.57 8.02 -1.89
C HIS A 350 -15.93 8.92 -3.07
N ASP A 351 -17.19 8.85 -3.49
CA ASP A 351 -17.78 9.77 -4.47
C ASP A 351 -18.81 10.68 -3.79
N LYS A 352 -18.78 11.99 -4.11
CA LYS A 352 -19.65 13.00 -3.49
C LYS A 352 -21.14 12.73 -3.71
N ARG A 353 -21.53 12.04 -4.79
CA ARG A 353 -22.93 11.78 -5.16
C ARG A 353 -23.37 10.36 -4.81
N ARG A 354 -22.49 9.38 -4.96
CA ARG A 354 -22.80 7.95 -4.79
C ARG A 354 -22.36 7.38 -3.44
N GLY A 355 -21.58 8.13 -2.66
CA GLY A 355 -21.05 7.69 -1.38
C GLY A 355 -19.87 6.73 -1.56
N GLN A 356 -19.78 5.73 -0.68
CA GLN A 356 -18.71 4.74 -0.69
C GLN A 356 -18.77 3.86 -1.95
N LEU A 357 -17.67 3.83 -2.69
CA LEU A 357 -17.40 2.97 -3.83
C LEU A 357 -16.46 1.85 -3.39
N SER A 358 -16.95 0.61 -3.37
CA SER A 358 -16.14 -0.57 -3.02
C SER A 358 -15.76 -1.34 -4.28
N PHE A 359 -14.47 -1.33 -4.61
CA PHE A 359 -13.92 -2.09 -5.73
C PHE A 359 -13.71 -3.54 -5.28
N VAL A 360 -14.31 -4.46 -6.04
CA VAL A 360 -14.35 -5.88 -5.70
C VAL A 360 -13.79 -6.72 -6.83
N ARG A 361 -13.05 -7.76 -6.44
CA ARG A 361 -12.61 -8.83 -7.31
C ARG A 361 -13.48 -10.05 -7.04
N VAL A 362 -14.25 -10.50 -8.04
CA VAL A 362 -15.10 -11.70 -7.93
C VAL A 362 -14.31 -12.92 -8.39
N TYR A 363 -14.12 -13.91 -7.52
CA TYR A 363 -13.39 -15.14 -7.83
C TYR A 363 -14.32 -16.28 -8.25
N THR A 364 -15.43 -16.46 -7.54
CA THR A 364 -16.45 -17.50 -7.81
C THR A 364 -17.84 -16.91 -7.65
N GLY A 365 -18.84 -17.51 -8.30
CA GLY A 365 -20.22 -17.04 -8.28
C GLY A 365 -20.38 -15.69 -8.98
N GLU A 366 -21.46 -14.98 -8.63
CA GLU A 366 -21.87 -13.75 -9.29
C GLU A 366 -22.47 -12.77 -8.28
N ILE A 367 -22.35 -11.47 -8.55
CA ILE A 367 -22.97 -10.40 -7.76
C ILE A 367 -24.04 -9.74 -8.61
N THR A 368 -25.30 -9.79 -8.15
CA THR A 368 -26.44 -9.21 -8.87
C THR A 368 -26.83 -7.86 -8.29
N ASN A 369 -27.24 -6.94 -9.15
CA ASN A 369 -27.77 -5.64 -8.76
C ASN A 369 -28.99 -5.79 -7.83
N GLY A 370 -29.00 -5.03 -6.74
CA GLY A 370 -30.06 -5.05 -5.73
C GLY A 370 -30.01 -6.25 -4.77
N SER A 371 -29.02 -7.15 -4.88
CA SER A 371 -28.93 -8.31 -4.00
C SER A 371 -28.48 -7.95 -2.57
N SER A 372 -28.49 -8.94 -1.70
CA SER A 372 -27.84 -8.89 -0.40
C SER A 372 -26.61 -9.79 -0.42
N ILE A 373 -25.55 -9.36 0.26
CA ILE A 373 -24.29 -10.09 0.39
C ILE A 373 -23.86 -10.16 1.85
N TYR A 374 -23.11 -11.19 2.20
CA TYR A 374 -22.61 -11.42 3.54
C TYR A 374 -21.15 -11.01 3.64
N ASN A 375 -20.82 -10.12 4.56
CA ASN A 375 -19.44 -9.79 4.92
C ASN A 375 -18.94 -10.81 5.96
N ALA A 376 -18.04 -11.70 5.53
CA ALA A 376 -17.54 -12.78 6.37
C ALA A 376 -16.62 -12.29 7.50
N ASN A 377 -15.91 -11.17 7.30
CA ASN A 377 -15.01 -10.59 8.29
C ASN A 377 -15.78 -9.92 9.44
N ARG A 378 -16.92 -9.31 9.12
CA ARG A 378 -17.74 -8.54 10.08
C ARG A 378 -18.92 -9.33 10.64
N GLY A 379 -19.31 -10.42 10.00
CA GLY A 379 -20.48 -11.20 10.39
C GLY A 379 -21.81 -10.51 10.09
N THR A 380 -21.83 -9.59 9.12
CA THR A 380 -22.98 -8.73 8.81
C THR A 380 -23.51 -8.97 7.40
N MET A 381 -24.83 -8.83 7.23
CA MET A 381 -25.48 -8.81 5.91
C MET A 381 -25.57 -7.37 5.42
N GLU A 382 -25.04 -7.11 4.24
CA GLU A 382 -25.14 -5.84 3.52
C GLU A 382 -26.20 -6.01 2.41
N SER A 383 -27.11 -5.04 2.24
CA SER A 383 -28.26 -5.18 1.33
C SER A 383 -28.44 -3.97 0.44
N ARG A 384 -29.12 -4.15 -0.70
CA ARG A 384 -29.40 -3.10 -1.71
C ARG A 384 -28.13 -2.57 -2.36
N ILE A 385 -27.24 -3.49 -2.74
CA ILE A 385 -26.03 -3.12 -3.46
C ILE A 385 -26.35 -2.69 -4.88
N ASN A 386 -25.69 -1.66 -5.40
CA ASN A 386 -25.70 -1.39 -6.84
C ASN A 386 -24.36 -1.71 -7.46
N THR A 387 -24.39 -2.35 -8.63
CA THR A 387 -23.24 -2.92 -9.33
C THR A 387 -22.85 -2.09 -10.55
N PHE A 388 -21.56 -1.82 -10.69
CA PHE A 388 -20.99 -1.06 -11.79
C PHE A 388 -19.70 -1.71 -12.31
N ILE A 389 -19.32 -1.39 -13.54
CA ILE A 389 -18.01 -1.66 -14.12
C ILE A 389 -17.34 -0.32 -14.41
N ALA A 390 -16.07 -0.19 -14.01
CA ALA A 390 -15.25 0.97 -14.34
C ALA A 390 -14.72 0.82 -15.78
N HIS A 391 -15.27 1.61 -16.70
CA HIS A 391 -14.81 1.67 -18.08
C HIS A 391 -14.27 3.06 -18.37
N SER A 392 -12.94 3.16 -18.48
CA SER A 392 -12.22 4.44 -18.50
C SER A 392 -12.53 5.27 -17.24
N ASP A 393 -13.09 6.48 -17.40
CA ASP A 393 -13.49 7.41 -16.34
C ASP A 393 -14.97 7.26 -15.92
N ILE A 394 -15.74 6.37 -16.57
CA ILE A 394 -17.18 6.25 -16.36
C ILE A 394 -17.52 4.93 -15.63
N LEU A 395 -18.33 5.06 -14.57
CA LEU A 395 -18.98 3.91 -13.93
C LEU A 395 -20.23 3.52 -14.70
N GLN A 396 -20.14 2.45 -15.49
CA GLN A 396 -21.27 1.90 -16.23
C GLN A 396 -22.08 0.95 -15.34
N PRO A 397 -23.39 1.19 -15.12
CA PRO A 397 -24.23 0.28 -14.35
C PRO A 397 -24.37 -1.06 -15.07
N VAL A 398 -24.31 -2.15 -14.31
CA VAL A 398 -24.50 -3.51 -14.82
C VAL A 398 -25.44 -4.29 -13.92
N ASP A 399 -26.15 -5.26 -14.48
CA ASP A 399 -27.09 -6.09 -13.71
C ASP A 399 -26.37 -7.19 -12.94
N VAL A 400 -25.26 -7.71 -13.46
CA VAL A 400 -24.49 -8.81 -12.87
C VAL A 400 -22.99 -8.60 -13.07
N ILE A 401 -22.20 -8.92 -12.05
CA ILE A 401 -20.73 -9.05 -12.11
C ILE A 401 -20.38 -10.52 -11.94
N THR A 402 -19.78 -11.12 -12.97
CA THR A 402 -19.45 -12.55 -13.03
C THR A 402 -18.05 -12.86 -12.49
N ALA A 403 -17.80 -14.14 -12.19
CA ALA A 403 -16.51 -14.63 -11.74
C ALA A 403 -15.36 -14.27 -12.71
N GLY A 404 -14.22 -13.88 -12.15
CA GLY A 404 -13.05 -13.47 -12.92
C GLY A 404 -13.07 -12.02 -13.39
N ASN A 405 -14.10 -11.23 -13.05
CA ASN A 405 -14.15 -9.79 -13.30
C ASN A 405 -13.80 -8.94 -12.07
N ILE A 406 -13.55 -7.66 -12.34
CA ILE A 406 -13.46 -6.59 -11.35
C ILE A 406 -14.68 -5.69 -11.54
N GLY A 407 -15.33 -5.31 -10.45
CA GLY A 407 -16.46 -4.39 -10.48
C GLY A 407 -16.47 -3.46 -9.27
N VAL A 408 -17.43 -2.55 -9.27
CA VAL A 408 -17.60 -1.52 -8.24
C VAL A 408 -18.99 -1.66 -7.64
N LEU A 409 -19.04 -1.74 -6.30
CA LEU A 409 -20.26 -1.81 -5.53
C LEU A 409 -20.52 -0.49 -4.81
N THR A 410 -21.79 -0.15 -4.66
CA THR A 410 -22.26 0.94 -3.78
C THR A 410 -23.31 0.41 -2.82
N GLY A 411 -23.50 1.10 -1.70
CA GLY A 411 -24.51 0.75 -0.70
C GLY A 411 -23.99 -0.11 0.46
N LEU A 412 -22.70 -0.46 0.43
CA LEU A 412 -22.02 -1.09 1.58
C LEU A 412 -21.75 -0.03 2.65
N GLN A 413 -21.95 -0.38 3.93
CA GLN A 413 -21.81 0.56 5.05
C GLN A 413 -20.66 0.21 5.99
N SER A 414 -20.45 -1.08 6.25
CA SER A 414 -19.48 -1.56 7.24
C SER A 414 -18.23 -2.20 6.61
N THR A 415 -18.28 -2.44 5.31
CA THR A 415 -17.22 -3.08 4.55
C THR A 415 -15.98 -2.19 4.45
N VAL A 416 -14.82 -2.78 4.77
CA VAL A 416 -13.50 -2.15 4.64
C VAL A 416 -12.64 -2.88 3.61
N THR A 417 -11.52 -2.26 3.21
CA THR A 417 -10.54 -2.88 2.33
C THR A 417 -9.96 -4.15 2.97
N GLY A 418 -9.94 -5.25 2.23
CA GLY A 418 -9.53 -6.58 2.69
C GLY A 418 -10.68 -7.51 3.10
N ASP A 419 -11.92 -7.02 3.20
CA ASP A 419 -13.06 -7.85 3.58
C ASP A 419 -13.46 -8.85 2.48
N THR A 420 -13.88 -10.04 2.91
CA THR A 420 -14.40 -11.12 2.06
C THR A 420 -15.92 -11.06 2.00
N LEU A 421 -16.46 -10.98 0.79
CA LEU A 421 -17.89 -10.94 0.50
C LEU A 421 -18.37 -12.30 -0.04
N LEU A 422 -19.42 -12.84 0.56
CA LEU A 422 -19.99 -14.16 0.25
C LEU A 422 -21.50 -14.08 0.00
N THR A 423 -22.10 -15.16 -0.50
CA THR A 423 -23.55 -15.25 -0.70
C THR A 423 -24.32 -15.22 0.62
N SER A 424 -23.86 -15.97 1.63
CA SER A 424 -24.55 -16.09 2.93
C SER A 424 -23.62 -16.66 4.01
N GLU A 425 -24.05 -16.58 5.27
CA GLU A 425 -23.39 -17.23 6.40
C GLU A 425 -23.29 -18.76 6.21
N SER A 426 -24.31 -19.39 5.61
CA SER A 426 -24.31 -20.83 5.34
C SER A 426 -23.24 -21.23 4.31
N ALA A 427 -23.04 -20.40 3.28
CA ALA A 427 -21.98 -20.60 2.29
C ALA A 427 -20.59 -20.48 2.95
N ALA A 428 -20.43 -19.55 3.89
CA ALA A 428 -19.21 -19.42 4.68
C ALA A 428 -18.93 -20.72 5.48
N LYS A 429 -19.93 -21.27 6.18
CA LYS A 429 -19.76 -22.53 6.95
C LYS A 429 -19.38 -23.70 6.04
N ASN A 430 -20.08 -23.86 4.92
CA ASN A 430 -19.80 -24.92 3.95
C ASN A 430 -18.38 -24.82 3.36
N ALA A 431 -17.95 -23.61 2.99
CA ALA A 431 -16.61 -23.38 2.49
C ALA A 431 -15.54 -23.70 3.54
N SER A 432 -15.80 -23.45 4.83
CA SER A 432 -14.88 -23.77 5.93
C SER A 432 -14.64 -25.27 6.02
N GLU A 433 -15.73 -26.04 5.98
CA GLU A 433 -15.67 -27.50 6.00
C GLU A 433 -14.94 -28.07 4.77
N ARG A 434 -15.19 -27.50 3.57
CA ARG A 434 -14.51 -27.92 2.34
C ARG A 434 -13.01 -27.63 2.43
N ARG A 435 -12.61 -26.42 2.86
CA ARG A 435 -11.21 -26.04 3.06
C ARG A 435 -10.50 -26.98 4.04
N HIS A 436 -11.12 -27.24 5.19
CA HIS A 436 -10.55 -28.13 6.20
C HIS A 436 -10.31 -29.56 5.65
N LYS A 437 -11.27 -30.11 4.88
CA LYS A 437 -11.12 -31.42 4.22
C LYS A 437 -9.96 -31.44 3.22
N ILE A 438 -9.82 -30.39 2.40
CA ILE A 438 -8.75 -30.27 1.41
C ILE A 438 -7.38 -30.24 2.10
N ILE A 439 -7.20 -29.36 3.10
CA ILE A 439 -5.92 -29.23 3.83
C ILE A 439 -5.54 -30.54 4.53
N LYS A 440 -6.51 -31.22 5.16
CA LYS A 440 -6.27 -32.52 5.81
C LYS A 440 -5.81 -33.57 4.79
N SER A 441 -6.47 -33.65 3.63
CA SER A 441 -6.11 -34.60 2.57
C SER A 441 -4.72 -34.35 1.96
N GLN A 442 -4.26 -33.09 1.93
CA GLN A 442 -2.94 -32.71 1.44
C GLN A 442 -1.83 -33.05 2.44
N LYS A 443 -2.09 -32.96 3.76
CA LYS A 443 -1.13 -33.38 4.79
C LYS A 443 -0.88 -34.89 4.81
N ASP A 444 -1.89 -35.69 4.45
CA ASP A 444 -1.80 -37.17 4.43
C ASP A 444 -1.06 -37.71 3.19
N ARG A 445 -0.89 -36.92 2.13
CA ARG A 445 -0.06 -37.25 0.97
C ARG A 445 1.33 -36.63 1.14
N LYS A 446 2.37 -37.45 1.38
CA LYS A 446 3.77 -37.01 1.22
C LYS A 446 3.92 -36.39 -0.19
N LEU A 447 4.26 -35.10 -0.25
CA LEU A 447 4.15 -34.25 -1.44
C LEU A 447 4.94 -34.81 -2.65
N ASP A 448 4.24 -35.02 -3.76
CA ASP A 448 4.79 -34.77 -5.10
C ASP A 448 4.87 -33.24 -5.26
N THR A 449 6.08 -32.70 -5.34
CA THR A 449 6.40 -31.26 -5.32
C THR A 449 6.07 -30.51 -6.61
N HIS A 450 5.38 -31.12 -7.58
CA HIS A 450 5.16 -30.52 -8.90
C HIS A 450 3.91 -29.64 -9.04
N ASN A 451 3.02 -29.57 -8.03
CA ASN A 451 1.78 -28.75 -8.09
C ASN A 451 1.73 -27.60 -7.07
N VAL A 452 2.88 -27.14 -6.56
CA VAL A 452 2.97 -26.13 -5.48
C VAL A 452 2.72 -24.68 -5.97
N HIS A 453 2.32 -24.46 -7.23
CA HIS A 453 2.25 -23.13 -7.83
C HIS A 453 0.92 -22.38 -7.67
N ALA A 454 -0.01 -22.86 -6.83
CA ALA A 454 -1.26 -22.16 -6.59
C ALA A 454 -1.04 -20.85 -5.81
N HIS A 455 -1.66 -19.76 -6.27
CA HIS A 455 -1.76 -18.52 -5.49
C HIS A 455 -2.60 -18.82 -4.24
N ASP A 456 -1.98 -18.94 -3.07
CA ASP A 456 -2.74 -19.12 -1.83
C ASP A 456 -3.39 -17.78 -1.46
N LEU A 457 -4.66 -17.63 -1.84
CA LEU A 457 -5.48 -16.47 -1.54
C LEU A 457 -6.07 -16.51 -0.13
N PHE A 458 -5.84 -17.59 0.62
CA PHE A 458 -6.35 -17.71 1.97
C PHE A 458 -5.33 -17.20 3.00
N SER A 459 -5.82 -16.77 4.16
CA SER A 459 -4.95 -16.28 5.22
C SER A 459 -3.95 -17.36 5.67
N PRO A 460 -2.63 -17.11 5.60
CA PRO A 460 -1.66 -17.87 6.35
C PRO A 460 -1.81 -17.39 7.81
N GLN A 461 -2.53 -18.15 8.62
CA GLN A 461 -2.37 -17.99 10.07
C GLN A 461 -0.94 -18.46 10.38
N ALA A 462 0.00 -17.51 10.50
CA ALA A 462 1.37 -17.81 10.89
C ALA A 462 1.41 -18.23 12.39
N PRO A 463 2.42 -19.04 12.78
CA PRO A 463 2.39 -19.87 13.97
C PRO A 463 2.80 -19.14 15.26
N ASP A 464 2.52 -19.80 16.39
CA ASP A 464 3.16 -19.62 17.70
C ASP A 464 2.46 -18.82 18.82
N GLU A 465 1.12 -18.73 18.87
CA GLU A 465 0.47 -18.52 20.19
C GLU A 465 -1.03 -18.84 20.32
N TYR A 466 -1.71 -19.33 19.27
CA TYR A 466 -3.11 -19.74 19.35
C TYR A 466 -3.30 -21.21 19.00
N ASP A 467 -4.17 -21.84 19.80
CA ASP A 467 -4.55 -23.24 19.82
C ASP A 467 -4.55 -23.92 18.43
N THR A 468 -3.82 -25.03 18.32
CA THR A 468 -3.66 -25.84 17.09
C THR A 468 -4.98 -26.44 16.56
N SER A 469 -6.10 -26.16 17.22
CA SER A 469 -7.47 -26.52 16.84
C SER A 469 -8.13 -25.56 15.82
N GLU A 470 -7.53 -24.41 15.50
CA GLU A 470 -8.13 -23.37 14.64
C GLU A 470 -7.59 -23.30 13.20
N VAL A 471 -6.45 -23.95 12.92
CA VAL A 471 -5.83 -23.99 11.59
C VAL A 471 -6.75 -24.74 10.62
N GLY A 472 -7.61 -23.98 9.91
CA GLY A 472 -8.57 -24.50 8.94
C GLY A 472 -10.04 -24.08 9.16
N LYS A 473 -10.36 -23.27 10.18
CA LYS A 473 -11.74 -22.76 10.39
C LYS A 473 -12.04 -21.48 9.60
N SER A 474 -11.04 -20.68 9.27
CA SER A 474 -11.24 -19.40 8.58
C SER A 474 -11.46 -19.61 7.07
N VAL A 475 -12.53 -19.05 6.53
CA VAL A 475 -12.83 -19.00 5.08
C VAL A 475 -12.42 -17.67 4.47
N LEU A 476 -11.93 -16.78 5.32
CA LEU A 476 -11.49 -15.46 4.91
C LEU A 476 -10.39 -15.63 3.87
N LEU A 477 -10.62 -15.02 2.72
CA LEU A 477 -9.53 -14.68 1.83
C LEU A 477 -8.61 -13.78 2.66
N ALA A 478 -7.29 -14.02 2.61
CA ALA A 478 -6.40 -13.23 3.46
C ALA A 478 -6.66 -11.75 3.20
N GLY A 479 -6.76 -10.97 4.25
CA GLY A 479 -6.64 -9.53 4.14
C GLY A 479 -5.22 -9.17 3.70
N ILE A 480 -4.92 -7.88 3.76
CA ILE A 480 -3.55 -7.42 3.64
C ILE A 480 -3.20 -6.82 4.98
N ASP A 481 -2.16 -7.36 5.60
CA ASP A 481 -1.60 -6.82 6.81
C ASP A 481 -1.00 -5.46 6.47
N ALA A 482 -1.62 -4.40 7.00
CA ALA A 482 -1.12 -3.06 6.81
C ALA A 482 0.26 -2.96 7.50
N PRO A 483 1.32 -2.54 6.79
CA PRO A 483 2.62 -2.31 7.42
C PRO A 483 2.50 -1.28 8.53
N ASP A 484 3.42 -1.32 9.49
CA ASP A 484 3.39 -0.36 10.58
C ASP A 484 3.78 1.05 10.11
N PRO A 485 3.07 2.08 10.61
CA PRO A 485 3.36 3.44 10.25
C PRO A 485 4.75 3.84 10.74
N VAL A 486 5.47 4.58 9.90
CA VAL A 486 6.86 4.99 10.14
C VAL A 486 6.99 6.51 10.31
N TYR A 487 5.90 7.23 10.10
CA TYR A 487 5.81 8.68 10.25
C TYR A 487 4.59 9.04 11.10
N PHE A 488 4.78 9.97 12.03
CA PHE A 488 3.77 10.38 13.00
C PHE A 488 3.71 11.91 13.06
N CYS A 489 2.51 12.48 13.04
CA CYS A 489 2.30 13.92 13.21
C CYS A 489 1.04 14.21 14.02
N SER A 490 1.02 15.38 14.66
CA SER A 490 -0.21 15.93 15.24
C SER A 490 -1.05 16.59 14.15
N ALA A 491 -2.37 16.44 14.24
CA ALA A 491 -3.33 17.08 13.35
C ALA A 491 -4.39 17.82 14.16
N GLU A 492 -4.60 19.09 13.81
CA GLU A 492 -5.56 19.96 14.49
C GLU A 492 -6.57 20.55 13.48
N PRO A 493 -7.88 20.52 13.80
CA PRO A 493 -8.88 21.08 12.92
C PRO A 493 -8.74 22.61 12.84
N PRO A 494 -9.18 23.24 11.72
CA PRO A 494 -9.07 24.69 11.55
C PRO A 494 -9.84 25.51 12.59
N SER A 495 -10.88 24.92 13.19
CA SER A 495 -11.65 25.53 14.29
C SER A 495 -12.39 24.45 15.09
N ALA A 496 -12.77 24.77 16.33
CA ALA A 496 -13.58 23.87 17.16
C ALA A 496 -14.92 23.50 16.52
N GLY A 497 -15.53 24.40 15.74
CA GLY A 497 -16.79 24.13 15.03
C GLY A 497 -16.65 23.13 13.87
N ALA A 498 -15.45 22.96 13.32
CA ALA A 498 -15.15 22.03 12.24
C ALA A 498 -14.73 20.62 12.74
N PHE A 499 -14.71 20.40 14.06
CA PHE A 499 -14.22 19.14 14.65
C PHE A 499 -14.98 17.91 14.14
N HIS A 500 -16.32 17.96 14.10
CA HIS A 500 -17.12 16.83 13.63
C HIS A 500 -16.89 16.53 12.14
N SER A 501 -16.76 17.55 11.29
CA SER A 501 -16.43 17.34 9.87
C SER A 501 -15.02 16.79 9.68
N PHE A 502 -14.08 17.20 10.54
CA PHE A 502 -12.70 16.72 10.56
C PHE A 502 -12.62 15.25 10.96
N GLU A 503 -13.28 14.87 12.06
CA GLU A 503 -13.36 13.47 12.51
C GLU A 503 -14.01 12.58 11.46
N LYS A 504 -15.10 13.06 10.84
CA LYS A 504 -15.74 12.33 9.73
C LYS A 504 -14.80 12.13 8.54
N ALA A 505 -14.09 13.17 8.11
CA ALA A 505 -13.16 13.10 6.99
C ALA A 505 -11.98 12.14 7.28
N LEU A 506 -11.42 12.18 8.49
CA LEU A 506 -10.37 11.25 8.90
C LEU A 506 -10.86 9.80 8.93
N ASN A 507 -12.06 9.55 9.44
CA ASN A 507 -12.65 8.21 9.44
C ASN A 507 -12.86 7.68 8.01
N GLU A 508 -13.36 8.51 7.09
CA GLU A 508 -13.50 8.14 5.68
C GLU A 508 -12.14 7.82 5.04
N LEU A 509 -11.10 8.64 5.31
CA LEU A 509 -9.75 8.40 4.81
C LEU A 509 -9.09 7.13 5.39
N THR A 510 -9.30 6.82 6.67
CA THR A 510 -8.79 5.58 7.30
C THR A 510 -9.50 4.33 6.77
N ILE A 511 -10.77 4.42 6.40
CA ILE A 511 -11.48 3.31 5.74
C ILE A 511 -10.93 3.05 4.34
N GLU A 512 -10.64 4.12 3.58
CA GLU A 512 -10.01 4.01 2.26
C GLU A 512 -8.59 3.44 2.35
N ASP A 513 -7.79 3.91 3.31
CA ASP A 513 -6.41 3.48 3.50
C ASP A 513 -6.12 2.94 4.93
N PRO A 514 -6.19 1.61 5.11
CA PRO A 514 -5.71 0.93 6.32
C PRO A 514 -4.28 1.23 6.80
N SER A 515 -3.38 1.78 5.96
CA SER A 515 -2.05 2.22 6.43
C SER A 515 -2.07 3.56 7.16
N LEU A 516 -3.16 4.32 7.04
CA LEU A 516 -3.39 5.56 7.76
C LEU A 516 -4.09 5.27 9.08
N ARG A 517 -3.35 5.32 10.18
CA ARG A 517 -3.92 5.15 11.53
C ARG A 517 -4.16 6.52 12.15
N VAL A 518 -5.33 6.68 12.76
CA VAL A 518 -5.69 7.88 13.50
C VAL A 518 -5.95 7.48 14.94
N THR A 519 -5.15 8.04 15.84
CA THR A 519 -5.28 7.82 17.28
C THR A 519 -5.54 9.17 17.95
N THR A 520 -6.22 9.16 19.09
CA THR A 520 -6.35 10.36 19.92
C THR A 520 -5.57 10.13 21.19
N ASP A 521 -4.68 11.06 21.48
CA ASP A 521 -3.90 11.01 22.71
C ASP A 521 -4.78 11.35 23.92
N GLY A 522 -4.80 10.46 24.90
CA GLY A 522 -5.60 10.63 26.11
C GLY A 522 -5.07 11.67 27.09
N GLU A 523 -3.81 12.12 26.93
CA GLU A 523 -3.19 13.13 27.80
C GLU A 523 -3.40 14.55 27.29
N PHE A 524 -3.03 14.84 26.03
CA PHE A 524 -3.16 16.17 25.44
C PHE A 524 -4.46 16.36 24.64
N GLY A 525 -5.22 15.29 24.36
CA GLY A 525 -6.40 15.36 23.49
C GLY A 525 -6.05 15.64 22.03
N GLN A 526 -4.77 15.54 21.66
CA GLN A 526 -4.31 15.75 20.28
C GLN A 526 -4.73 14.56 19.40
N THR A 527 -5.13 14.84 18.16
CA THR A 527 -5.30 13.80 17.14
C THR A 527 -3.94 13.51 16.52
N ILE A 528 -3.50 12.26 16.62
CA ILE A 528 -2.26 11.76 16.04
C ILE A 528 -2.62 11.04 14.74
N ILE A 529 -1.94 11.43 13.65
CA ILE A 529 -2.01 10.75 12.37
C ILE A 529 -0.69 9.99 12.17
N GLU A 530 -0.82 8.71 11.89
CA GLU A 530 0.28 7.79 11.66
C GLU A 530 0.19 7.29 10.22
N GLY A 531 1.29 7.36 9.47
CA GLY A 531 1.33 6.96 8.06
C GLY A 531 2.68 6.41 7.62
N MET A 532 2.75 6.06 6.34
CA MET A 532 3.89 5.36 5.73
C MET A 532 5.08 6.26 5.38
N GLY A 533 4.95 7.57 5.51
CA GLY A 533 5.98 8.52 5.16
C GLY A 533 5.48 9.96 5.12
N GLU A 534 6.40 10.89 4.92
CA GLU A 534 6.10 12.33 4.85
C GLU A 534 5.22 12.66 3.64
N LEU A 535 5.51 12.07 2.48
CA LEU A 535 4.69 12.26 1.28
C LEU A 535 3.28 11.72 1.52
N HIS A 536 3.12 10.56 2.15
CA HIS A 536 1.79 10.01 2.46
C HIS A 536 0.96 11.01 3.29
N ILE A 537 1.51 11.57 4.37
CA ILE A 537 0.81 12.57 5.19
C ILE A 537 0.52 13.86 4.41
N GLU A 538 1.43 14.28 3.53
CA GLU A 538 1.21 15.43 2.66
C GLU A 538 0.02 15.22 1.71
N VAL A 539 -0.12 14.03 1.13
CA VAL A 539 -1.30 13.66 0.32
C VAL A 539 -2.56 13.74 1.18
N VAL A 540 -2.55 13.16 2.39
CA VAL A 540 -3.70 13.20 3.30
C VAL A 540 -4.10 14.65 3.62
N LYS A 541 -3.13 15.53 3.85
CA LYS A 541 -3.37 16.96 4.08
C LYS A 541 -4.03 17.65 2.90
N ASP A 542 -3.50 17.39 1.70
CA ASP A 542 -4.04 17.98 0.47
C ASP A 542 -5.46 17.48 0.20
N ARG A 543 -5.74 16.20 0.41
CA ARG A 543 -7.08 15.62 0.33
C ARG A 543 -8.06 16.25 1.33
N LEU A 544 -7.66 16.38 2.60
CA LEU A 544 -8.47 17.07 3.61
C LEU A 544 -8.84 18.49 3.15
N LYS A 545 -7.90 19.20 2.51
CA LYS A 545 -8.13 20.55 1.99
C LYS A 545 -9.00 20.58 0.73
N ARG A 546 -8.73 19.76 -0.28
CA ARG A 546 -9.40 19.81 -1.59
C ARG A 546 -10.72 19.04 -1.61
N ASP A 547 -10.75 17.84 -1.06
CA ASP A 547 -11.91 16.95 -1.10
C ASP A 547 -12.98 17.41 -0.09
N TYR A 548 -12.53 17.75 1.13
CA TYR A 548 -13.38 18.07 2.27
C TYR A 548 -13.43 19.56 2.63
N GLY A 549 -12.58 20.41 2.02
CA GLY A 549 -12.55 21.85 2.31
C GLY A 549 -11.95 22.20 3.68
N LEU A 550 -11.23 21.26 4.31
CA LEU A 550 -10.67 21.41 5.66
C LEU A 550 -9.19 21.74 5.59
N ASN A 551 -8.84 22.98 5.93
CA ASN A 551 -7.44 23.39 6.04
C ASN A 551 -6.89 23.00 7.43
N VAL A 552 -6.49 21.73 7.56
CA VAL A 552 -5.99 21.13 8.81
C VAL A 552 -4.54 21.56 9.07
N PHE A 553 -4.23 21.93 10.31
CA PHE A 553 -2.86 22.16 10.74
C PHE A 553 -2.21 20.82 11.06
N MET A 554 -1.05 20.54 10.46
CA MET A 554 -0.25 19.35 10.74
C MET A 554 1.10 19.78 11.29
N GLY A 555 1.45 19.26 12.46
CA GLY A 555 2.62 19.67 13.21
C GLY A 555 3.41 18.50 13.81
N PRO A 556 4.55 18.79 14.47
CA PRO A 556 5.29 17.77 15.19
C PRO A 556 4.45 17.21 16.34
N LEU A 557 4.71 15.95 16.70
CA LEU A 557 4.09 15.34 17.88
C LEU A 557 4.46 16.12 19.15
N GLN A 558 3.48 16.35 20.01
CA GLN A 558 3.76 16.70 21.40
C GLN A 558 4.17 15.43 22.14
N VAL A 559 5.38 15.44 22.69
CA VAL A 559 5.94 14.30 23.42
C VAL A 559 5.49 14.39 24.88
N ALA A 560 4.84 13.34 25.37
CA ALA A 560 4.42 13.20 26.75
C ALA A 560 5.61 12.92 27.67
N TYR A 561 6.42 13.95 27.94
CA TYR A 561 7.48 13.86 28.95
C TYR A 561 6.87 13.70 30.35
N ARG A 562 7.59 13.00 31.22
CA ARG A 562 7.21 12.83 32.64
C ARG A 562 8.40 13.12 33.54
N GLU A 563 8.12 13.39 34.81
CA GLU A 563 9.16 13.56 35.82
C GLU A 563 9.10 12.40 36.82
N VAL A 564 10.26 11.88 37.23
CA VAL A 564 10.38 10.83 38.23
C VAL A 564 11.35 11.25 39.32
N ILE A 565 11.11 10.81 40.54
CA ILE A 565 12.03 11.05 41.66
C ILE A 565 13.02 9.89 41.81
N SER A 566 14.24 10.19 42.20
CA SER A 566 15.27 9.17 42.48
C SER A 566 15.44 8.88 43.97
N THR A 567 15.10 9.86 44.83
CA THR A 567 15.33 9.78 46.28
C THR A 567 14.03 9.92 47.08
N THR A 568 13.98 9.27 48.24
CA THR A 568 12.88 9.45 49.20
C THR A 568 13.03 10.79 49.90
N ALA A 569 11.94 11.55 50.02
CA ALA A 569 11.94 12.83 50.70
C ALA A 569 10.74 12.96 51.65
N VAL A 570 11.01 13.53 52.84
CA VAL A 570 9.97 13.90 53.80
C VAL A 570 9.87 15.42 53.84
N TYR A 571 8.66 15.94 53.74
CA TYR A 571 8.40 17.36 53.85
C TYR A 571 7.23 17.61 54.78
N THR A 572 7.29 18.74 55.50
CA THR A 572 6.19 19.22 56.35
C THR A 572 5.81 20.61 55.87
N ALA A 573 4.53 20.81 55.58
CA ALA A 573 3.97 22.11 55.23
C ALA A 573 2.87 22.50 56.20
N THR A 574 2.77 23.80 56.46
CA THR A 574 1.68 24.41 57.20
C THR A 574 0.97 25.44 56.32
N VAL A 575 -0.36 25.41 56.35
CA VAL A 575 -1.25 26.40 55.74
C VAL A 575 -2.19 26.89 56.83
N GLU A 576 -2.24 28.21 57.01
CA GLU A 576 -3.16 28.87 57.93
C GLU A 576 -4.08 29.78 57.12
N ASP A 577 -5.36 29.77 57.46
CA ASP A 577 -6.37 30.67 56.92
C ASP A 577 -7.17 31.31 58.06
N ILE A 578 -7.64 32.53 57.84
CA ILE A 578 -8.38 33.32 58.82
C ILE A 578 -9.86 33.30 58.42
N LEU A 579 -10.63 32.41 59.05
CA LEU A 579 -12.08 32.34 58.89
C LEU A 579 -12.75 33.02 60.11
N GLY A 580 -13.19 34.26 59.94
CA GLY A 580 -13.70 35.10 61.04
C GLY A 580 -12.58 35.54 61.99
N ASP A 581 -12.79 35.44 63.30
CA ASP A 581 -11.79 35.82 64.34
C ASP A 581 -10.85 34.67 64.76
N ARG A 582 -10.95 33.49 64.12
CA ARG A 582 -10.17 32.30 64.50
C ARG A 582 -9.26 31.84 63.35
N LYS A 583 -7.99 31.60 63.70
CA LYS A 583 -7.02 30.96 62.80
C LYS A 583 -7.33 29.47 62.69
N HIS A 584 -7.55 29.02 61.46
CA HIS A 584 -7.72 27.61 61.14
C HIS A 584 -6.47 27.18 60.37
N GLY A 585 -5.76 26.18 60.88
CA GLY A 585 -4.47 25.76 60.35
C GLY A 585 -4.40 24.26 60.14
N CYS A 586 -3.69 23.86 59.09
CA CYS A 586 -3.36 22.47 58.82
C CYS A 586 -1.84 22.36 58.70
N THR A 587 -1.26 21.39 59.40
CA THR A 587 0.13 20.97 59.20
C THR A 587 0.13 19.51 58.75
N ILE A 588 0.70 19.25 57.58
CA ILE A 588 0.77 17.91 56.97
C ILE A 588 2.23 17.54 56.80
N THR A 589 2.59 16.31 57.17
CA THR A 589 3.88 15.70 56.86
C THR A 589 3.67 14.52 55.92
N ILE A 590 4.23 14.62 54.72
CA ILE A 590 4.19 13.59 53.68
C ILE A 590 5.59 13.09 53.42
N GLU A 591 5.71 11.79 53.23
CA GLU A 591 6.86 11.14 52.63
C GLU A 591 6.54 10.72 51.20
N ILE A 592 7.48 10.97 50.29
CA ILE A 592 7.44 10.46 48.93
C ILE A 592 8.60 9.51 48.70
N ALA A 593 8.34 8.40 48.01
CA ALA A 593 9.35 7.42 47.62
C ALA A 593 9.14 6.97 46.17
N PRO A 594 10.22 6.65 45.42
CA PRO A 594 10.09 6.11 44.07
C PRO A 594 9.38 4.75 44.05
N SER A 595 8.52 4.53 43.05
CA SER A 595 7.75 3.31 42.87
C SER A 595 7.64 2.93 41.40
N LYS A 596 7.78 1.64 41.10
CA LYS A 596 7.59 1.09 39.75
C LYS A 596 6.14 0.71 39.42
N ASN A 597 5.26 0.69 40.42
CA ASN A 597 3.93 0.05 40.33
C ASN A 597 2.73 1.02 40.34
N THR A 598 2.96 2.34 40.24
CA THR A 598 1.86 3.31 40.21
C THR A 598 1.50 3.65 38.76
N LYS A 599 0.28 3.34 38.32
CA LYS A 599 -0.28 3.92 37.09
C LYS A 599 -0.55 5.41 37.30
N PHE A 600 -0.23 6.23 36.31
CA PHE A 600 -0.58 7.65 36.26
C PHE A 600 -2.05 7.86 36.69
N LYS A 601 -2.26 8.82 37.60
CA LYS A 601 -3.55 9.17 38.27
C LYS A 601 -4.00 8.33 39.47
N THR A 602 -3.31 7.24 39.85
CA THR A 602 -3.70 6.47 41.04
C THR A 602 -2.74 6.73 42.21
N VAL A 603 -2.97 7.83 42.93
CA VAL A 603 -2.26 8.11 44.18
C VAL A 603 -2.97 7.35 45.31
N LEU A 604 -2.41 6.21 45.72
CA LEU A 604 -2.81 5.55 46.96
C LEU A 604 -2.00 6.18 48.09
N VAL A 605 -2.60 7.15 48.80
CA VAL A 605 -2.03 7.60 50.07
C VAL A 605 -2.15 6.45 51.05
N LYS A 606 -1.02 5.76 51.28
CA LYS A 606 -0.95 4.71 52.28
C LYS A 606 -0.77 5.35 53.65
N LEU A 607 -1.52 4.82 54.62
CA LEU A 607 -1.25 5.04 56.03
C LEU A 607 -0.16 4.05 56.42
N ASP A 608 0.81 4.54 57.19
CA ASP A 608 1.88 3.70 57.72
C ASP A 608 1.31 2.62 58.64
N GLU A 609 1.80 1.38 58.53
CA GLU A 609 1.33 0.24 59.34
C GLU A 609 1.61 0.46 60.84
N ASP A 610 2.63 1.27 61.15
CA ASP A 610 3.02 1.69 62.51
C ASP A 610 2.41 3.06 62.92
N SER A 611 1.44 3.59 62.17
CA SER A 611 0.91 4.93 62.46
C SER A 611 0.08 4.99 63.76
N THR A 612 0.48 5.88 64.66
CA THR A 612 -0.29 6.30 65.86
C THR A 612 -1.37 7.34 65.54
N LEU A 613 -1.74 7.46 64.25
CA LEU A 613 -2.63 8.51 63.77
C LEU A 613 -4.07 8.27 64.23
N PRO A 614 -4.76 9.29 64.79
CA PRO A 614 -6.18 9.18 65.12
C PRO A 614 -7.00 8.92 63.86
N TYR A 615 -8.12 8.20 63.97
CA TYR A 615 -9.03 7.87 62.88
C TYR A 615 -9.27 9.09 61.96
N ILE A 616 -8.64 9.08 60.78
CA ILE A 616 -8.74 10.17 59.81
C ILE A 616 -10.11 10.08 59.15
N ARG A 617 -10.85 11.19 59.13
CA ARG A 617 -12.15 11.27 58.46
C ARG A 617 -11.97 10.99 56.97
N ALA A 618 -12.87 10.20 56.38
CA ALA A 618 -12.82 9.87 54.95
C ALA A 618 -12.78 11.12 54.05
N GLU A 619 -13.48 12.20 54.44
CA GLU A 619 -13.47 13.47 53.72
C GLU A 619 -12.09 14.16 53.71
N TRP A 620 -11.33 14.04 54.81
CA TRP A 620 -9.99 14.61 54.91
C TRP A 620 -9.00 13.82 54.08
N LEU A 621 -9.10 12.48 54.12
CA LEU A 621 -8.29 11.62 53.27
C LEU A 621 -8.55 11.89 51.79
N LYS A 622 -9.82 12.09 51.39
CA LYS A 622 -10.20 12.48 50.04
C LYS A 622 -9.57 13.82 49.64
N ALA A 623 -9.64 14.84 50.50
CA ALA A 623 -9.04 16.15 50.23
C ALA A 623 -7.50 16.10 50.14
N ILE A 624 -6.84 15.27 50.97
CA ILE A 624 -5.39 15.04 50.87
C ILE A 624 -5.06 14.37 49.55
N ASN A 625 -5.82 13.33 49.15
CA ASN A 625 -5.62 12.64 47.88
C ASN A 625 -5.78 13.59 46.68
N GLU A 626 -6.81 14.43 46.68
CA GLU A 626 -7.06 15.42 45.62
C GLU A 626 -5.93 16.47 45.56
N GLY A 627 -5.46 16.96 46.72
CA GLY A 627 -4.35 17.90 46.79
C GLY A 627 -3.02 17.31 46.31
N CYS A 628 -2.74 16.06 46.70
CA CYS A 628 -1.57 15.33 46.23
C CYS A 628 -1.64 15.04 44.73
N ALA A 629 -2.77 14.54 44.23
CA ALA A 629 -2.98 14.28 42.80
C ALA A 629 -2.84 15.56 41.96
N GLY A 630 -3.39 16.68 42.43
CA GLY A 630 -3.24 17.99 41.81
C GLY A 630 -1.78 18.45 41.72
N ALA A 631 -1.00 18.25 42.79
CA ALA A 631 0.42 18.64 42.81
C ALA A 631 1.32 17.76 41.92
N LEU A 632 0.95 16.51 41.64
CA LEU A 632 1.69 15.65 40.71
C LEU A 632 1.52 16.07 39.23
N HIS A 633 0.53 16.88 38.88
CA HIS A 633 0.39 17.36 37.50
C HIS A 633 1.52 18.32 37.08
N ASN A 634 2.16 19.01 38.02
CA ASN A 634 3.21 19.98 37.74
C ASN A 634 4.50 19.61 38.48
N GLY A 635 5.41 18.95 37.77
CA GLY A 635 6.72 18.55 38.29
C GLY A 635 7.67 19.73 38.54
N PRO A 636 8.68 19.56 39.41
CA PRO A 636 9.61 20.62 39.78
C PRO A 636 10.64 21.01 38.69
N VAL A 637 10.84 20.19 37.64
CA VAL A 637 11.92 20.37 36.67
C VAL A 637 11.51 21.23 35.48
N LEU A 638 10.52 20.78 34.69
CA LEU A 638 9.97 21.49 33.53
C LEU A 638 8.45 21.65 33.62
N GLY A 639 7.82 21.20 34.72
CA GLY A 639 6.39 21.29 34.91
C GLY A 639 5.61 20.13 34.28
N TYR A 640 6.29 19.05 33.89
CA TYR A 640 5.61 17.87 33.35
C TYR A 640 5.01 17.02 34.48
N PRO A 641 4.00 16.17 34.18
CA PRO A 641 3.40 15.33 35.19
C PRO A 641 4.41 14.35 35.81
N VAL A 642 4.33 14.21 37.13
CA VAL A 642 5.20 13.33 37.91
C VAL A 642 4.61 11.92 37.96
N ASP A 643 5.43 10.91 37.66
CA ASP A 643 5.04 9.50 37.66
C ASP A 643 5.94 8.67 38.57
N GLY A 644 5.49 7.45 38.91
CA GLY A 644 6.28 6.52 39.70
C GLY A 644 6.53 6.98 41.14
N VAL A 645 5.56 7.64 41.79
CA VAL A 645 5.70 8.15 43.17
C VAL A 645 4.70 7.47 44.11
N ALA A 646 5.21 6.84 45.15
CA ALA A 646 4.42 6.42 46.31
C ALA A 646 4.37 7.57 47.32
N VAL A 647 3.16 7.91 47.77
CA VAL A 647 2.90 8.98 48.74
C VAL A 647 2.41 8.35 50.04
N THR A 648 3.10 8.61 51.14
CA THR A 648 2.76 8.11 52.48
C THR A 648 2.48 9.29 53.40
N LEU A 649 1.34 9.27 54.08
CA LEU A 649 1.00 10.28 55.08
C LEU A 649 1.63 9.89 56.42
N ARG A 650 2.58 10.69 56.91
CA ARG A 650 3.27 10.45 58.19
C ARG A 650 2.61 11.17 59.36
N ASN A 651 2.17 12.41 59.15
CA ASN A 651 1.54 13.21 60.21
C ASN A 651 0.51 14.20 59.68
N LEU A 652 -0.53 14.46 60.49
CA LEU A 652 -1.58 15.45 60.24
C LEU A 652 -1.96 16.14 61.55
N VAL A 653 -1.72 17.44 61.64
CA VAL A 653 -2.11 18.28 62.78
C VAL A 653 -3.07 19.36 62.31
N ALA A 654 -4.27 19.39 62.90
CA ALA A 654 -5.31 20.36 62.59
C ALA A 654 -5.52 21.31 63.79
N SER A 655 -5.61 22.61 63.53
CA SER A 655 -5.84 23.66 64.53
C SER A 655 -7.06 24.53 64.15
N GLY A 656 -7.82 24.99 65.14
CA GLY A 656 -8.95 25.92 64.93
C GLY A 656 -10.36 25.31 64.88
N GLY A 657 -10.52 23.98 65.04
CA GLY A 657 -11.84 23.33 65.09
C GLY A 657 -12.31 22.78 63.75
N LYS A 658 -13.26 23.46 63.06
CA LYS A 658 -13.79 23.01 61.75
C LYS A 658 -12.87 23.46 60.61
N LEU A 659 -11.97 22.57 60.16
CA LEU A 659 -11.20 22.80 58.93
C LEU A 659 -12.06 22.59 57.67
N SER A 660 -11.90 23.47 56.69
CA SER A 660 -12.43 23.25 55.36
C SER A 660 -11.58 22.23 54.59
N PRO A 661 -12.19 21.34 53.78
CA PRO A 661 -11.44 20.44 52.89
C PRO A 661 -10.47 21.17 51.95
N ALA A 662 -10.79 22.42 51.57
CA ALA A 662 -9.95 23.24 50.70
C ALA A 662 -8.58 23.58 51.34
N ILE A 663 -8.55 23.90 52.64
CA ILE A 663 -7.28 24.17 53.36
C ILE A 663 -6.42 22.91 53.44
N ILE A 664 -7.05 21.76 53.68
CA ILE A 664 -6.37 20.46 53.74
C ILE A 664 -5.78 20.11 52.36
N CYS A 665 -6.57 20.27 51.30
CA CYS A 665 -6.15 20.06 49.91
C CYS A 665 -4.96 20.96 49.53
N ALA A 666 -5.05 22.27 49.83
CA ALA A 666 -3.97 23.22 49.58
C ALA A 666 -2.70 22.90 50.38
N CYS A 667 -2.85 22.48 51.65
CA CYS A 667 -1.74 22.07 52.49
C CYS A 667 -1.06 20.79 51.96
N ALA A 668 -1.86 19.80 51.54
CA ALA A 668 -1.36 18.55 50.96
C ALA A 668 -0.60 18.81 49.65
N GLY A 669 -1.16 19.63 48.76
CA GLY A 669 -0.50 20.03 47.52
C GLY A 669 0.83 20.77 47.78
N LYS A 670 0.83 21.76 48.68
CA LYS A 670 2.05 22.50 49.07
C LYS A 670 3.11 21.58 49.69
N CYS A 671 2.67 20.63 50.52
CA CYS A 671 3.55 19.64 51.13
C CYS A 671 4.20 18.74 50.08
N LEU A 672 3.40 18.25 49.12
CA LEU A 672 3.89 17.38 48.07
C LEU A 672 4.84 18.12 47.13
N THR A 673 4.51 19.34 46.68
CA THR A 673 5.42 20.17 45.88
C THR A 673 6.73 20.46 46.61
N GLY A 674 6.68 20.68 47.93
CA GLY A 674 7.88 20.85 48.76
C GLY A 674 8.72 19.58 48.86
N ALA A 675 8.08 18.42 48.96
CA ALA A 675 8.75 17.12 48.94
C ALA A 675 9.39 16.83 47.58
N LEU A 676 8.68 17.07 46.48
CA LEU A 676 9.17 16.89 45.11
C LEU A 676 10.38 17.76 44.79
N LYS A 677 10.46 18.98 45.33
CA LYS A 677 11.65 19.84 45.16
C LYS A 677 12.88 19.36 45.94
N LYS A 678 12.68 18.58 47.01
CA LYS A 678 13.77 17.99 47.81
C LYS A 678 14.18 16.61 47.30
N ALA A 679 13.25 15.87 46.73
CA ALA A 679 13.53 14.64 46.02
C ALA A 679 14.19 14.99 44.68
N GLU A 680 15.32 14.39 44.37
CA GLU A 680 16.04 14.65 43.12
C GLU A 680 15.19 14.15 41.94
N ALA A 681 14.52 15.09 41.26
CA ALA A 681 13.62 14.80 40.16
C ALA A 681 14.35 14.86 38.82
N HIS A 682 14.06 13.88 37.96
CA HIS A 682 14.65 13.72 36.64
C HIS A 682 13.55 13.63 35.59
N LEU A 683 13.85 14.13 34.40
CA LEU A 683 12.95 14.01 33.25
C LEU A 683 13.10 12.62 32.63
N ILE A 684 11.98 12.01 32.27
CA ILE A 684 11.91 10.78 31.47
C ILE A 684 11.14 11.06 30.17
N GLU A 685 11.53 10.36 29.11
CA GLU A 685 10.91 10.47 27.79
C GLU A 685 10.52 9.09 27.25
N PRO A 686 9.50 9.00 26.38
CA PRO A 686 9.10 7.74 25.79
C PRO A 686 10.15 7.23 24.80
N ILE A 687 10.52 5.96 24.95
CA ILE A 687 11.48 5.23 24.11
C ILE A 687 10.74 4.20 23.27
N LEU A 688 11.14 4.13 22.00
CA LEU A 688 10.70 3.10 21.07
C LEU A 688 11.83 2.12 20.81
N ARG A 689 11.45 0.85 20.73
CA ARG A 689 12.27 -0.18 20.11
C ARG A 689 12.12 -0.04 18.60
N VAL A 690 13.25 0.16 17.92
CA VAL A 690 13.35 0.34 16.49
C VAL A 690 14.09 -0.85 15.90
N GLU A 691 13.52 -1.49 14.90
CA GLU A 691 14.15 -2.53 14.09
C GLU A 691 14.32 -1.99 12.66
N VAL A 692 15.56 -1.90 12.19
CA VAL A 692 15.88 -1.53 10.81
C VAL A 692 16.34 -2.77 10.07
N THR A 693 15.60 -3.14 9.03
CA THR A 693 15.91 -4.29 8.17
C THR A 693 16.52 -3.80 6.87
N LEU A 694 17.65 -4.40 6.48
CA LEU A 694 18.38 -4.11 5.27
C LEU A 694 18.52 -5.36 4.43
N VAL A 695 18.39 -5.20 3.12
CA VAL A 695 18.45 -6.30 2.15
C VAL A 695 19.39 -5.97 1.00
N ASP A 696 19.93 -7.02 0.38
CA ASP A 696 20.76 -6.98 -0.83
C ASP A 696 21.97 -6.01 -0.73
N ALA A 697 22.01 -4.99 -1.59
CA ALA A 697 23.09 -4.03 -1.67
C ALA A 697 23.17 -3.16 -0.40
N ALA A 698 22.02 -2.83 0.21
CA ALA A 698 21.97 -2.03 1.41
C ALA A 698 22.53 -2.77 2.63
N ALA A 699 22.38 -4.10 2.68
CA ALA A 699 22.98 -4.93 3.72
C ALA A 699 24.53 -4.87 3.69
N LYS A 700 25.14 -4.63 2.53
CA LYS A 700 26.61 -4.58 2.38
C LYS A 700 27.22 -3.21 2.63
N THR A 701 26.53 -2.13 2.25
CA THR A 701 27.11 -0.77 2.27
C THR A 701 26.40 0.18 3.23
N GLY A 702 25.13 -0.07 3.55
CA GLY A 702 24.27 0.85 4.30
C GLY A 702 24.36 0.74 5.82
N VAL A 703 24.83 -0.39 6.36
CA VAL A 703 24.82 -0.69 7.81
C VAL A 703 25.55 0.40 8.60
N ASN A 704 26.79 0.71 8.26
CA ASN A 704 27.60 1.70 8.98
C ASN A 704 27.00 3.12 8.96
N ALA A 705 26.35 3.50 7.85
CA ALA A 705 25.68 4.79 7.75
C ALA A 705 24.45 4.85 8.65
N ILE A 706 23.69 3.75 8.76
CA ILE A 706 22.53 3.65 9.65
C ILE A 706 22.96 3.69 11.11
N LEU A 707 23.99 2.94 11.50
CA LEU A 707 24.51 2.95 12.89
C LEU A 707 24.93 4.37 13.31
N ARG A 708 25.55 5.13 12.40
CA ARG A 708 25.90 6.54 12.63
C ARG A 708 24.67 7.43 12.77
N GLU A 709 23.65 7.25 11.93
CA GLU A 709 22.44 8.06 11.99
C GLU A 709 21.61 7.78 13.25
N ILE A 710 21.50 6.51 13.68
CA ILE A 710 20.86 6.13 14.94
C ILE A 710 21.60 6.78 16.12
N SER A 711 22.93 6.68 16.15
CA SER A 711 23.74 7.26 17.22
C SER A 711 23.65 8.80 17.27
N LYS A 712 23.61 9.45 16.10
CA LYS A 712 23.42 10.91 15.98
C LYS A 712 22.09 11.38 16.59
N ARG A 713 21.07 10.54 16.54
CA ARG A 713 19.71 10.78 17.05
C ARG A 713 19.50 10.27 18.48
N ARG A 714 20.56 10.19 19.29
CA ARG A 714 20.52 9.69 20.68
C ARG A 714 20.00 8.25 20.81
N GLY A 715 20.03 7.49 19.72
CA GLY A 715 19.65 6.08 19.72
C GLY A 715 20.75 5.19 20.29
N THR A 716 20.37 4.20 21.07
CA THR A 716 21.28 3.17 21.59
C THR A 716 21.10 1.88 20.79
N ILE A 717 22.17 1.39 20.17
CA ILE A 717 22.15 0.13 19.43
C ILE A 717 22.15 -1.03 20.44
N VAL A 718 21.17 -1.93 20.31
CA VAL A 718 21.01 -3.11 21.16
C VAL A 718 21.71 -4.31 20.54
N ASN A 719 21.44 -4.58 19.27
CA ASN A 719 21.99 -5.74 18.56
C ASN A 719 22.04 -5.48 17.06
N VAL A 720 22.97 -6.15 16.37
CA VAL A 720 23.02 -6.22 14.90
C VAL A 720 23.10 -7.69 14.50
N GLU A 721 22.07 -8.19 13.83
CA GLU A 721 21.98 -9.57 13.36
C GLU A 721 22.29 -9.67 11.88
N GLY A 722 23.02 -10.73 11.50
CA GLY A 722 23.37 -10.99 10.11
C GLY A 722 24.55 -10.15 9.60
N ASP A 723 25.41 -9.60 10.46
CA ASP A 723 26.60 -8.87 9.99
C ASP A 723 27.67 -9.83 9.44
N GLY A 724 27.96 -9.75 8.14
CA GLY A 724 28.99 -10.54 7.45
C GLY A 724 29.02 -10.30 5.94
N GLU A 725 30.19 -10.52 5.30
CA GLU A 725 30.40 -10.23 3.85
C GLU A 725 29.44 -10.96 2.90
N ARG A 726 28.77 -12.03 3.36
CA ARG A 726 27.82 -12.85 2.61
C ARG A 726 26.35 -12.68 3.04
N ALA A 727 26.05 -11.76 3.94
CA ALA A 727 24.68 -11.60 4.41
C ALA A 727 23.80 -10.92 3.36
N GLU A 728 22.71 -11.59 2.99
CA GLU A 728 21.67 -11.05 2.10
C GLU A 728 20.69 -10.14 2.86
N MET A 729 20.65 -10.26 4.19
CA MET A 729 19.79 -9.50 5.08
C MET A 729 20.54 -9.17 6.38
N VAL A 730 20.45 -7.91 6.81
CA VAL A 730 20.99 -7.41 8.09
C VAL A 730 19.86 -6.75 8.87
N ARG A 731 19.76 -7.03 10.17
CA ARG A 731 18.78 -6.40 11.07
C ARG A 731 19.49 -5.62 12.17
N VAL A 732 19.13 -4.37 12.36
CA VAL A 732 19.68 -3.50 13.40
C VAL A 732 18.57 -3.20 14.40
N TYR A 733 18.77 -3.63 15.65
CA TYR A 733 17.86 -3.33 16.76
C TYR A 733 18.43 -2.17 17.57
N ALA A 734 17.62 -1.13 17.79
CA ALA A 734 17.99 0.05 18.55
C ALA A 734 16.86 0.50 19.48
N ARG A 735 17.21 1.24 20.52
CA ARG A 735 16.29 1.97 21.41
C ARG A 735 16.43 3.45 21.11
N MET A 736 15.35 4.13 20.76
CA MET A 736 15.38 5.54 20.33
C MET A 736 14.28 6.37 21.00
N PRO A 737 14.57 7.62 21.41
CA PRO A 737 13.53 8.52 21.91
C PRO A 737 12.52 8.90 20.82
N LEU A 738 11.23 8.92 21.16
CA LEU A 738 10.15 9.30 20.23
C LEU A 738 10.40 10.67 19.58
N ALA A 739 10.95 11.62 20.36
CA ALA A 739 11.25 12.97 19.91
C ALA A 739 12.24 13.03 18.72
N GLU A 740 13.09 12.02 18.56
CA GLU A 740 14.18 11.98 17.57
C GLU A 740 13.80 11.18 16.30
N LEU A 741 12.65 10.51 16.30
CA LEU A 741 12.19 9.68 15.19
C LEU A 741 11.63 10.49 14.02
N THR A 742 11.39 11.78 14.21
CA THR A 742 10.88 12.64 13.13
C THR A 742 11.84 12.61 11.93
N GLY A 743 11.35 12.14 10.77
CA GLY A 743 12.11 12.05 9.52
C GLY A 743 13.16 10.92 9.45
N ILE A 744 13.20 10.01 10.43
CA ILE A 744 14.19 8.92 10.41
C ILE A 744 13.96 7.96 9.24
N ALA A 745 12.70 7.62 8.93
CA ALA A 745 12.34 6.71 7.84
C ALA A 745 12.83 7.25 6.48
N SER A 746 12.63 8.55 6.22
CA SER A 746 13.13 9.22 5.01
C SER A 746 14.66 9.18 4.93
N THR A 747 15.35 9.38 6.06
CA THR A 747 16.81 9.32 6.13
C THR A 747 17.33 7.92 5.85
N ILE A 748 16.73 6.89 6.47
CA ILE A 748 17.11 5.48 6.25
C ILE A 748 16.88 5.08 4.79
N ARG A 749 15.73 5.45 4.21
CA ARG A 749 15.44 5.19 2.79
C ARG A 749 16.48 5.86 1.88
N THR A 750 16.88 7.08 2.20
CA THR A 750 17.93 7.78 1.43
C THR A 750 19.27 7.05 1.51
N ILE A 751 19.70 6.65 2.72
CA ILE A 751 20.95 5.93 2.94
C ILE A 751 20.96 4.57 2.21
N THR A 752 19.81 3.89 2.19
CA THR A 752 19.66 2.52 1.67
C THR A 752 19.19 2.47 0.23
N SER A 753 19.04 3.62 -0.44
CA SER A 753 18.41 3.71 -1.76
C SER A 753 17.01 3.05 -1.83
N GLY A 754 16.25 3.11 -0.72
CA GLY A 754 14.90 2.56 -0.61
C GLY A 754 14.82 1.08 -0.28
N LEU A 755 15.95 0.39 -0.05
CA LEU A 755 16.00 -1.03 0.31
C LEU A 755 15.98 -1.27 1.83
N GLY A 756 15.92 -0.22 2.64
CA GLY A 756 15.79 -0.32 4.09
C GLY A 756 14.34 -0.21 4.54
N ASP A 757 13.93 -1.12 5.40
CA ASP A 757 12.64 -1.09 6.09
C ASP A 757 12.84 -0.77 7.58
N ILE A 758 11.83 -0.16 8.21
CA ILE A 758 11.87 0.24 9.61
C ILE A 758 10.57 -0.11 10.31
N HIS A 759 10.69 -0.82 11.43
CA HIS A 759 9.60 -1.14 12.32
C HIS A 759 9.84 -0.49 13.69
N MET A 760 8.79 0.02 14.33
CA MET A 760 8.88 0.75 15.59
C MET A 760 7.78 0.33 16.54
N GLN A 761 8.13 0.11 17.80
CA GLN A 761 7.17 -0.23 18.85
C GLN A 761 7.50 0.53 20.15
N LEU A 762 6.48 1.03 20.85
CA LEU A 762 6.66 1.65 22.16
C LEU A 762 7.20 0.62 23.16
N GLU A 763 8.36 0.91 23.75
CA GLU A 763 8.99 0.04 24.75
C GLU A 763 8.66 0.52 26.18
N GLY A 764 8.65 1.83 26.40
CA GLY A 764 8.39 2.43 27.71
C GLY A 764 8.96 3.83 27.84
N TYR A 765 9.42 4.17 29.04
CA TYR A 765 10.06 5.45 29.35
C TYR A 765 11.49 5.24 29.86
N ASP A 766 12.39 6.17 29.54
CA ASP A 766 13.78 6.15 30.00
C ASP A 766 14.27 7.56 30.36
N HIS A 767 15.37 7.63 31.11
CA HIS A 767 15.93 8.89 31.60
C HIS A 767 16.48 9.76 30.46
N VAL A 768 16.14 11.05 30.52
CA VAL A 768 16.71 12.07 29.64
C VAL A 768 18.08 12.49 30.18
N SER A 769 19.11 12.52 29.33
CA SER A 769 20.44 13.01 29.73
C SER A 769 20.41 14.52 30.01
N GLU A 770 21.31 15.01 30.87
CA GLU A 770 21.38 16.44 31.23
C GLU A 770 21.51 17.37 30.01
N GLN A 771 22.30 16.94 29.01
CA GLN A 771 22.46 17.68 27.75
C GLN A 771 21.15 17.75 26.95
N ALA A 772 20.42 16.65 26.85
CA ALA A 772 19.13 16.60 26.16
C ALA A 772 18.06 17.41 26.90
N GLN A 773 18.08 17.40 28.23
CA GLN A 773 17.18 18.20 29.05
C GLN A 773 17.38 19.71 28.83
N ALA A 774 18.62 20.17 28.71
CA ALA A 774 18.92 21.57 28.37
C ALA A 774 18.39 21.95 26.97
N PHE A 775 18.49 21.04 26.00
CA PHE A 775 17.94 21.22 24.65
C PHE A 775 16.40 21.27 24.63
N ILE A 776 15.73 20.39 25.38
CA ILE A 776 14.26 20.41 25.51
C ILE A 776 13.81 21.73 26.13
N LYS A 777 14.52 22.21 27.15
CA LYS A 777 14.22 23.48 27.81
C LYS A 777 14.32 24.68 26.86
N SER A 778 15.35 24.73 25.99
CA SER A 778 15.49 25.82 25.02
C SER A 778 14.39 25.79 23.96
N ARG A 779 13.99 24.59 23.49
CA ARG A 779 12.90 24.41 22.51
C ARG A 779 11.52 24.79 23.09
N MET A 780 11.28 24.52 24.37
CA MET A 780 10.05 24.95 25.05
C MET A 780 9.96 26.48 25.14
N MET A 781 11.08 27.15 25.41
CA MET A 781 11.16 28.63 25.44
C MET A 781 11.01 29.27 24.05
N SER A 782 11.41 28.60 22.97
CA SER A 782 11.21 29.12 21.61
C SER A 782 9.78 28.98 21.11
N ASN A 783 9.06 27.91 21.49
CA ASN A 783 7.67 27.69 21.06
C ASN A 783 6.65 28.58 21.80
N HIS A 784 7.05 29.24 22.89
CA HIS A 784 6.22 30.24 23.61
C HIS A 784 6.38 31.67 23.04
N ARG A 785 7.22 31.87 22.02
CA ARG A 785 7.32 33.10 21.22
C ARG A 785 6.71 32.88 19.85
#